data_AF-A0A0W0XYY9-F1
#
_entry.id   AF-A0A0W0XYY9-F1
#
_cell.length_a   1.000
_cell.length_b   1.000
_cell.length_c   1.000
_cell.angle_alpha   90.00
_cell.angle_beta   90.00
_cell.angle_gamma   90.00
#
_symmetry.space_group_name_H-M   'P 1'
#
loop_
_entity.id
_entity.type
_entity.pdbx_description
1 polymer ?
#
loop_
_entity_poly.entity_id
_entity_poly.type
_entity_poly.pdbx_seq_one_letter_code
_entity_poly.pdbx_strand_id
1 'polypeptide(L)'
;MNNYKHWDMEKDADNIIWLAINRSDTSANTINDDVLNELNSLLQEIAKDNSAAGVVIYSSKPKGFIAGADVNAFSKFNTAEEAVDFLRKGQSVFARLEALTIPTVAMIDGFCMGGGMELALACDYRIATDDKDTRLGLPEVMLGIHPGWGGTVRLPRLIGGFDAISKVILTGAPLAAQKAKKLGMVDDVVPVRQLKRAAVYYIKNKPAKHKPRFFQTLSNWAWVRMLLSPLMRYQLAKKVKKQHYPAPYAIIDLWEKEGGHGERAYLKEVDSVEQLVSKSDTAKNLIRVFSLRERMKSFAKDSSFKAEHVHVIGAGVMGGDIAAWCALRGLKVTLQDKSYQQIAPAIGRAHTLYKKKLKQPRLIQAALDRLIPDPDGHGIARADVIIEAVFENLEVKQSIFKQLEEKAKKTAIIATNTSSIPLDEISQVMKNPERLIGIHFFNPVAKMELVEVVSSVKSSKTVVQDACAFVGQIGRLPLPVKSSPGFLINRVLMPYLMECVQLIEEGYSGAVIDNAAEEFGMFMGPVELADTVGMDVCLAVAENLTGHFGGTVPQRLRDMVKEGKLGRKTGEGFYRYKNGKPIKPKVKSDKSGKDIANRLILRMVNESASCLREGVVADSDLLDGGMIFATGFAPFRGGPMNYAKQFGHDKLNELFAKLESKYGSRFKANSDL
;
A
#
# COMPACT_ATOMS: atom_id res chain seq x y z
N MET A 1 -31.67 -28.71 -10.58
CA MET A 1 -30.31 -28.11 -10.59
C MET A 1 -30.50 -26.68 -10.12
N ASN A 2 -29.96 -26.32 -8.94
CA ASN A 2 -30.08 -24.96 -8.44
C ASN A 2 -29.26 -24.02 -9.34
N ASN A 3 -29.90 -22.96 -9.83
CA ASN A 3 -29.42 -22.11 -10.91
C ASN A 3 -28.67 -20.88 -10.35
N TYR A 4 -27.81 -21.08 -9.36
CA TYR A 4 -27.02 -20.01 -8.75
C TYR A 4 -25.70 -19.83 -9.52
N LYS A 5 -25.30 -18.58 -9.73
CA LYS A 5 -24.12 -18.24 -10.53
C LYS A 5 -22.85 -18.14 -9.68
N HIS A 6 -22.99 -17.75 -8.41
CA HIS A 6 -21.86 -17.42 -7.55
C HIS A 6 -21.72 -18.35 -6.35
N TRP A 7 -22.70 -19.23 -6.10
CA TRP A 7 -22.70 -20.18 -5.00
C TRP A 7 -23.04 -21.58 -5.46
N ASP A 8 -22.27 -22.55 -4.99
CA ASP A 8 -22.56 -23.97 -5.14
C ASP A 8 -22.98 -24.54 -3.79
N MET A 9 -24.08 -25.29 -3.75
CA MET A 9 -24.57 -25.95 -2.54
C MET A 9 -24.67 -27.45 -2.78
N GLU A 10 -24.00 -28.23 -1.93
CA GLU A 10 -24.04 -29.69 -1.91
C GLU A 10 -24.35 -30.16 -0.49
N LYS A 11 -25.12 -31.25 -0.36
CA LYS A 11 -25.35 -31.91 0.92
C LYS A 11 -24.73 -33.29 0.89
N ASP A 12 -23.87 -33.59 1.86
CA ASP A 12 -23.17 -34.88 1.92
C ASP A 12 -23.97 -35.98 2.65
N ALA A 13 -23.38 -37.18 2.71
CA ALA A 13 -23.98 -38.35 3.36
C ALA A 13 -24.16 -38.19 4.90
N ASP A 14 -23.44 -37.27 5.53
CA ASP A 14 -23.58 -36.92 6.94
C ASP A 14 -24.64 -35.81 7.16
N ASN A 15 -25.39 -35.44 6.11
CA ASN A 15 -26.33 -34.32 6.07
C ASN A 15 -25.68 -32.95 6.33
N ILE A 16 -24.37 -32.80 6.09
CA ILE A 16 -23.69 -31.51 6.18
C ILE A 16 -23.86 -30.77 4.85
N ILE A 17 -24.29 -29.52 4.93
CA ILE A 17 -24.41 -28.63 3.77
C ILE A 17 -23.08 -27.94 3.52
N TRP A 18 -22.49 -28.19 2.37
CA TRP A 18 -21.27 -27.56 1.86
C TRP A 18 -21.66 -26.42 0.93
N LEU A 19 -21.47 -25.19 1.41
CA LEU A 19 -21.81 -23.97 0.69
C LEU A 19 -20.53 -23.30 0.19
N ALA A 20 -20.24 -23.48 -1.10
CA ALA A 20 -19.04 -22.96 -1.75
C ALA A 20 -19.32 -21.61 -2.42
N ILE A 21 -18.52 -20.59 -2.11
CA ILE A 21 -18.52 -19.36 -2.91
C ILE A 21 -17.56 -19.48 -4.10
N ASN A 22 -18.08 -19.22 -5.30
CA ASN A 22 -17.34 -19.16 -6.55
C ASN A 22 -17.84 -18.02 -7.43
N ARG A 23 -17.47 -16.79 -7.10
CA ARG A 23 -17.88 -15.63 -7.91
C ARG A 23 -17.40 -15.79 -9.37
N SER A 24 -18.31 -16.02 -10.32
CA SER A 24 -17.97 -16.42 -11.69
C SER A 24 -17.26 -15.37 -12.54
N ASP A 25 -17.50 -14.08 -12.28
CA ASP A 25 -17.02 -12.95 -13.10
C ASP A 25 -15.65 -12.41 -12.67
N THR A 26 -15.11 -12.87 -11.54
CA THR A 26 -13.83 -12.38 -10.99
C THR A 26 -12.91 -13.51 -10.56
N SER A 27 -11.59 -13.27 -10.59
CA SER A 27 -10.60 -14.26 -10.15
C SER A 27 -10.54 -14.44 -8.63
N ALA A 28 -11.11 -13.51 -7.86
CA ALA A 28 -11.18 -13.54 -6.41
C ALA A 28 -12.64 -13.40 -5.97
N ASN A 29 -13.02 -14.06 -4.89
CA ASN A 29 -14.35 -13.91 -4.31
C ASN A 29 -14.47 -12.55 -3.62
N THR A 30 -15.44 -11.76 -4.04
CA THR A 30 -15.85 -10.49 -3.43
C THR A 30 -17.37 -10.44 -3.40
N ILE A 31 -17.92 -9.70 -2.44
CA ILE A 31 -19.37 -9.67 -2.19
C ILE A 31 -19.97 -8.45 -2.90
N ASN A 32 -20.74 -8.70 -3.96
CA ASN A 32 -21.60 -7.72 -4.62
C ASN A 32 -23.09 -8.01 -4.30
N ASP A 33 -23.99 -7.28 -4.95
CA ASP A 33 -25.43 -7.43 -4.71
C ASP A 33 -25.97 -8.81 -5.08
N ASP A 34 -25.53 -9.37 -6.22
CA ASP A 34 -25.93 -10.69 -6.71
C ASP A 34 -25.48 -11.81 -5.76
N VAL A 35 -24.23 -11.78 -5.32
CA VAL A 35 -23.68 -12.74 -4.33
C VAL A 35 -24.50 -12.71 -3.03
N LEU A 36 -24.94 -11.53 -2.57
CA LEU A 36 -25.79 -11.40 -1.38
C LEU A 36 -27.21 -11.91 -1.62
N ASN A 37 -27.80 -11.65 -2.79
CA ASN A 37 -29.13 -12.16 -3.16
C ASN A 37 -29.15 -13.69 -3.14
N GLU A 38 -28.19 -14.30 -3.83
CA GLU A 38 -28.07 -15.76 -3.90
C GLU A 38 -27.85 -16.36 -2.50
N LEU A 39 -26.94 -15.79 -1.71
CA LEU A 39 -26.72 -16.23 -0.33
C LEU A 39 -27.99 -16.12 0.51
N ASN A 40 -28.75 -15.03 0.39
CA ASN A 40 -30.02 -14.87 1.11
C ASN A 40 -31.03 -15.96 0.75
N SER A 41 -31.21 -16.27 -0.54
CA SER A 41 -32.09 -17.35 -1.00
C SER A 41 -31.65 -18.71 -0.48
N LEU A 42 -30.34 -19.00 -0.56
CA LEU A 42 -29.76 -20.24 -0.05
C LEU A 42 -29.96 -20.39 1.46
N LEU A 43 -29.77 -19.33 2.24
CA LEU A 43 -30.01 -19.35 3.69
C LEU A 43 -31.50 -19.57 4.03
N GLN A 44 -32.43 -19.09 3.20
CA GLN A 44 -33.85 -19.37 3.35
C GLN A 44 -34.21 -20.83 3.03
N GLU A 45 -33.53 -21.44 2.06
CA GLU A 45 -33.65 -22.87 1.75
C GLU A 45 -33.10 -23.72 2.90
N ILE A 46 -31.88 -23.41 3.35
CA ILE A 46 -31.21 -24.09 4.48
C ILE A 46 -32.06 -24.01 5.76
N ALA A 47 -32.64 -22.84 6.06
CA ALA A 47 -33.47 -22.65 7.25
C ALA A 47 -34.75 -23.52 7.26
N LYS A 48 -35.17 -24.06 6.10
CA LYS A 48 -36.33 -24.96 5.97
C LYS A 48 -35.92 -26.45 6.00
N ASP A 49 -34.63 -26.77 5.86
CA ASP A 49 -34.14 -28.15 5.87
C ASP A 49 -33.89 -28.66 7.30
N ASN A 50 -34.91 -29.29 7.89
CA ASN A 50 -34.83 -29.89 9.22
C ASN A 50 -33.88 -31.11 9.32
N SER A 51 -33.42 -31.64 8.18
CA SER A 51 -32.52 -32.79 8.16
C SER A 51 -31.05 -32.38 8.10
N ALA A 52 -30.74 -31.10 7.94
CA ALA A 52 -29.37 -30.61 7.88
C ALA A 52 -28.66 -30.72 9.25
N ALA A 53 -27.48 -31.34 9.27
CA ALA A 53 -26.66 -31.47 10.48
C ALA A 53 -25.87 -30.17 10.80
N GLY A 54 -25.64 -29.34 9.79
CA GLY A 54 -24.90 -28.08 9.87
C GLY A 54 -24.45 -27.57 8.51
N VAL A 55 -23.86 -26.37 8.48
CA VAL A 55 -23.40 -25.70 7.25
C VAL A 55 -21.91 -25.40 7.33
N VAL A 56 -21.16 -25.74 6.29
CA VAL A 56 -19.77 -25.32 6.09
C VAL A 56 -19.72 -24.33 4.92
N ILE A 57 -19.30 -23.10 5.20
CA ILE A 57 -19.06 -22.08 4.16
C ILE A 57 -17.58 -22.10 3.80
N TYR A 58 -17.27 -22.26 2.52
CA TYR A 58 -15.90 -22.32 2.01
C TYR A 58 -15.78 -21.66 0.65
N SER A 59 -14.54 -21.49 0.16
CA SER A 59 -14.26 -21.00 -1.19
C SER A 59 -13.81 -22.15 -2.07
N SER A 60 -14.38 -22.27 -3.27
CA SER A 60 -13.90 -23.21 -4.29
C SER A 60 -12.85 -22.59 -5.22
N LYS A 61 -12.54 -21.29 -5.05
CA LYS A 61 -11.45 -20.65 -5.78
C LYS A 61 -10.09 -21.13 -5.25
N PRO A 62 -9.07 -21.26 -6.12
CA PRO A 62 -7.75 -21.76 -5.71
C PRO A 62 -6.97 -20.80 -4.80
N LYS A 63 -7.41 -19.54 -4.69
CA LYS A 63 -6.75 -18.51 -3.88
C LYS A 63 -7.77 -17.68 -3.11
N GLY A 64 -7.75 -17.83 -1.80
CA GLY A 64 -8.48 -16.97 -0.88
C GLY A 64 -9.92 -17.40 -0.63
N PHE A 65 -10.44 -16.97 0.52
CA PHE A 65 -11.79 -17.20 0.96
C PHE A 65 -12.72 -16.15 0.35
N ILE A 66 -12.69 -14.93 0.89
CA ILE A 66 -13.44 -13.76 0.42
C ILE A 66 -12.59 -12.51 0.72
N ALA A 67 -12.36 -11.67 -0.30
CA ALA A 67 -11.50 -10.49 -0.21
C ALA A 67 -12.21 -9.22 0.29
N GLY A 68 -13.52 -9.31 0.56
CA GLY A 68 -14.35 -8.22 1.08
C GLY A 68 -15.52 -7.91 0.16
N ALA A 69 -16.18 -6.78 0.43
CA ALA A 69 -17.17 -6.21 -0.47
C ALA A 69 -16.52 -5.80 -1.80
N ASP A 70 -17.26 -5.88 -2.89
CA ASP A 70 -16.79 -5.42 -4.19
C ASP A 70 -16.65 -3.90 -4.19
N VAL A 71 -15.41 -3.42 -4.26
CA VAL A 71 -15.11 -1.99 -4.31
C VAL A 71 -15.76 -1.32 -5.53
N ASN A 72 -15.92 -2.05 -6.64
CA ASN A 72 -16.61 -1.54 -7.82
C ASN A 72 -18.12 -1.37 -7.58
N ALA A 73 -18.72 -2.13 -6.66
CA ALA A 73 -20.12 -1.91 -6.28
C ALA A 73 -20.28 -0.53 -5.61
N PHE A 74 -19.33 -0.12 -4.76
CA PHE A 74 -19.34 1.21 -4.15
C PHE A 74 -19.20 2.35 -5.16
N SER A 75 -18.44 2.15 -6.25
CA SER A 75 -18.33 3.16 -7.31
C SER A 75 -19.61 3.33 -8.15
N LYS A 76 -20.55 2.38 -8.08
CA LYS A 76 -21.83 2.44 -8.80
C LYS A 76 -22.93 3.15 -8.02
N PHE A 77 -22.74 3.35 -6.71
CA PHE A 77 -23.70 4.08 -5.90
C PHE A 77 -23.65 5.57 -6.23
N ASN A 78 -24.75 6.09 -6.76
CA ASN A 78 -24.88 7.51 -7.11
C ASN A 78 -25.37 8.35 -5.93
N THR A 79 -26.02 7.71 -4.96
CA THR A 79 -26.56 8.36 -3.75
C THR A 79 -26.08 7.65 -2.49
N ALA A 80 -26.14 8.36 -1.35
CA ALA A 80 -25.86 7.76 -0.05
C ALA A 80 -26.90 6.67 0.32
N GLU A 81 -28.13 6.82 -0.15
CA GLU A 81 -29.24 5.88 0.11
C GLU A 81 -28.96 4.50 -0.49
N GLU A 82 -28.48 4.43 -1.74
CA GLU A 82 -28.13 3.16 -2.39
C GLU A 82 -27.04 2.40 -1.61
N ALA A 83 -26.05 3.13 -1.09
CA ALA A 83 -24.99 2.55 -0.26
C ALA A 83 -25.55 2.03 1.09
N VAL A 84 -26.48 2.77 1.71
CA VAL A 84 -27.16 2.37 2.95
C VAL A 84 -27.97 1.11 2.75
N ASP A 85 -28.74 1.02 1.66
CA ASP A 85 -29.55 -0.17 1.36
C ASP A 85 -28.70 -1.41 1.16
N PHE A 86 -27.57 -1.27 0.44
CA PHE A 86 -26.60 -2.35 0.28
C PHE A 86 -26.00 -2.82 1.63
N LEU A 87 -25.69 -1.88 2.53
CA LEU A 87 -25.20 -2.21 3.88
C LEU A 87 -26.26 -2.93 4.73
N ARG A 88 -27.49 -2.41 4.75
CA ARG A 88 -28.61 -3.01 5.48
C ARG A 88 -28.93 -4.41 4.98
N LYS A 89 -28.90 -4.60 3.66
CA LYS A 89 -29.08 -5.91 3.03
C LYS A 89 -28.02 -6.89 3.51
N GLY A 90 -26.73 -6.53 3.45
CA GLY A 90 -25.67 -7.40 3.92
C GLY A 90 -25.78 -7.74 5.41
N GLN A 91 -26.12 -6.76 6.27
CA GLN A 91 -26.40 -7.02 7.68
C GLN A 91 -27.56 -8.01 7.88
N SER A 92 -28.65 -7.85 7.14
CA SER A 92 -29.82 -8.74 7.19
C SER A 92 -29.47 -10.18 6.79
N VAL A 93 -28.71 -10.34 5.70
CA VAL A 93 -28.26 -11.66 5.23
C VAL A 93 -27.35 -12.32 6.26
N PHE A 94 -26.41 -11.58 6.85
CA PHE A 94 -25.50 -12.15 7.85
C PHE A 94 -26.21 -12.42 9.18
N ALA A 95 -27.21 -11.61 9.55
CA ALA A 95 -28.07 -11.91 10.68
C ALA A 95 -28.90 -13.19 10.45
N ARG A 96 -29.36 -13.44 9.22
CA ARG A 96 -30.04 -14.70 8.85
C ARG A 96 -29.12 -15.91 9.00
N LEU A 97 -27.86 -15.78 8.59
CA LEU A 97 -26.85 -16.82 8.80
C LEU A 97 -26.61 -17.09 10.30
N GLU A 98 -26.44 -16.02 11.09
CA GLU A 98 -26.24 -16.13 12.55
C GLU A 98 -27.46 -16.71 13.28
N ALA A 99 -28.67 -16.55 12.73
CA ALA A 99 -29.93 -17.04 13.29
C ALA A 99 -30.25 -18.51 12.94
N LEU A 100 -29.42 -19.19 12.13
CA LEU A 100 -29.61 -20.61 11.86
C LEU A 100 -29.52 -21.43 13.16
N THR A 101 -30.42 -22.40 13.32
CA THR A 101 -30.48 -23.27 14.51
C THR A 101 -29.48 -24.42 14.46
N ILE A 102 -28.91 -24.67 13.28
CA ILE A 102 -27.88 -25.68 13.00
C ILE A 102 -26.48 -25.04 13.07
N PRO A 103 -25.42 -25.80 13.45
CA PRO A 103 -24.08 -25.23 13.57
C PRO A 103 -23.52 -24.78 12.22
N THR A 104 -22.80 -23.67 12.22
CA THR A 104 -22.18 -23.08 11.03
C THR A 104 -20.66 -22.92 11.18
N VAL A 105 -19.90 -23.30 10.16
CA VAL A 105 -18.43 -23.22 10.15
C VAL A 105 -17.95 -22.42 8.93
N ALA A 106 -17.17 -21.36 9.17
CA ALA A 106 -16.37 -20.72 8.13
C ALA A 106 -15.04 -21.47 7.96
N MET A 107 -14.88 -22.14 6.83
CA MET A 107 -13.67 -22.88 6.45
C MET A 107 -12.78 -21.99 5.57
N ILE A 108 -11.77 -21.39 6.20
CA ILE A 108 -11.00 -20.27 5.64
C ILE A 108 -9.65 -20.77 5.11
N ASP A 109 -9.45 -20.66 3.80
CA ASP A 109 -8.15 -20.79 3.16
C ASP A 109 -7.77 -19.51 2.41
N GLY A 110 -6.53 -19.05 2.58
CA GLY A 110 -6.04 -17.78 2.02
C GLY A 110 -6.66 -16.52 2.65
N PHE A 111 -6.84 -15.47 1.84
CA PHE A 111 -7.31 -14.15 2.32
C PHE A 111 -8.80 -14.17 2.72
N CYS A 112 -9.10 -13.69 3.92
CA CYS A 112 -10.44 -13.48 4.48
C CYS A 112 -10.53 -12.05 5.04
N MET A 113 -10.94 -11.12 4.18
CA MET A 113 -10.80 -9.69 4.45
C MET A 113 -12.17 -9.00 4.43
N GLY A 114 -12.32 -7.98 5.27
CA GLY A 114 -13.47 -7.10 5.33
C GLY A 114 -14.79 -7.87 5.45
N GLY A 115 -15.71 -7.62 4.52
CA GLY A 115 -16.97 -8.37 4.42
C GLY A 115 -16.85 -9.90 4.43
N GLY A 116 -15.73 -10.46 3.96
CA GLY A 116 -15.43 -11.89 4.11
C GLY A 116 -15.21 -12.33 5.55
N MET A 117 -14.49 -11.51 6.32
CA MET A 117 -14.34 -11.71 7.76
C MET A 117 -15.65 -11.45 8.49
N GLU A 118 -16.47 -10.48 8.07
CA GLU A 118 -17.80 -10.23 8.65
C GLU A 118 -18.75 -11.41 8.44
N LEU A 119 -18.72 -12.04 7.26
CA LEU A 119 -19.45 -13.29 7.00
C LEU A 119 -18.94 -14.42 7.91
N ALA A 120 -17.61 -14.54 8.05
CA ALA A 120 -17.01 -15.55 8.93
C ALA A 120 -17.34 -15.30 10.42
N LEU A 121 -17.50 -14.05 10.83
CA LEU A 121 -17.93 -13.65 12.18
C LEU A 121 -19.41 -13.97 12.44
N ALA A 122 -20.24 -14.06 11.40
CA ALA A 122 -21.63 -14.48 11.50
C ALA A 122 -21.79 -16.00 11.65
N CYS A 123 -20.76 -16.79 11.32
CA CYS A 123 -20.73 -18.23 11.59
C CYS A 123 -20.50 -18.53 13.08
N ASP A 124 -20.82 -19.74 13.54
CA ASP A 124 -20.54 -20.17 14.91
C ASP A 124 -19.05 -20.40 15.15
N TYR A 125 -18.38 -21.02 14.17
CA TYR A 125 -16.95 -21.37 14.25
C TYR A 125 -16.19 -20.91 13.01
N ARG A 126 -14.90 -20.62 13.19
CA ARG A 126 -13.95 -20.25 12.14
C ARG A 126 -12.72 -21.12 12.23
N ILE A 127 -12.38 -21.79 11.14
CA ILE A 127 -11.18 -22.64 11.04
C ILE A 127 -10.36 -22.12 9.87
N ALA A 128 -9.08 -21.83 10.12
CA ALA A 128 -8.20 -21.26 9.11
C ALA A 128 -7.01 -22.16 8.79
N THR A 129 -6.41 -22.00 7.61
CA THR A 129 -5.16 -22.67 7.27
C THR A 129 -3.94 -21.97 7.91
N ASP A 130 -2.87 -22.73 8.19
CA ASP A 130 -1.60 -22.19 8.70
C ASP A 130 -0.68 -21.63 7.61
N ASP A 131 -1.18 -21.52 6.38
CA ASP A 131 -0.43 -21.02 5.23
C ASP A 131 0.03 -19.56 5.44
N LYS A 132 1.22 -19.25 4.91
CA LYS A 132 1.76 -17.89 4.86
C LYS A 132 0.86 -16.93 4.08
N ASP A 133 0.00 -17.39 3.20
CA ASP A 133 -0.90 -16.54 2.41
C ASP A 133 -2.27 -16.36 3.08
N THR A 134 -2.55 -17.12 4.15
CA THR A 134 -3.78 -17.00 4.94
C THR A 134 -3.74 -15.78 5.84
N ARG A 135 -4.58 -14.80 5.53
CA ARG A 135 -4.61 -13.48 6.15
C ARG A 135 -6.04 -13.07 6.44
N LEU A 136 -6.29 -12.66 7.69
CA LEU A 136 -7.61 -12.28 8.18
C LEU A 136 -7.61 -10.85 8.70
N GLY A 137 -8.64 -10.07 8.41
CA GLY A 137 -8.75 -8.72 8.96
C GLY A 137 -9.94 -7.92 8.43
N LEU A 138 -10.09 -6.71 8.98
CA LEU A 138 -11.13 -5.75 8.64
C LEU A 138 -10.46 -4.44 8.15
N PRO A 139 -10.10 -4.35 6.86
CA PRO A 139 -9.28 -3.27 6.29
C PRO A 139 -10.08 -2.02 5.89
N GLU A 140 -11.38 -1.95 6.19
CA GLU A 140 -12.30 -0.88 5.75
C GLU A 140 -11.80 0.53 6.12
N VAL A 141 -11.09 0.67 7.25
CA VAL A 141 -10.47 1.94 7.67
C VAL A 141 -9.48 2.48 6.63
N MET A 142 -8.84 1.61 5.85
CA MET A 142 -7.93 1.99 4.78
C MET A 142 -8.67 2.55 3.56
N LEU A 143 -9.97 2.29 3.45
CA LEU A 143 -10.88 2.83 2.42
C LEU A 143 -11.65 4.07 2.91
N GLY A 144 -11.34 4.58 4.12
CA GLY A 144 -12.02 5.74 4.69
C GLY A 144 -13.41 5.45 5.25
N ILE A 145 -13.75 4.17 5.45
CA ILE A 145 -14.99 3.70 6.08
C ILE A 145 -14.65 2.76 7.25
N HIS A 146 -15.62 2.08 7.82
CA HIS A 146 -15.39 1.00 8.78
C HIS A 146 -16.29 -0.19 8.43
N PRO A 147 -16.11 -1.37 9.07
CA PRO A 147 -16.96 -2.52 8.82
C PRO A 147 -18.45 -2.15 8.95
N GLY A 148 -19.27 -2.66 8.04
CA GLY A 148 -20.66 -2.23 7.85
C GLY A 148 -21.66 -3.39 7.79
N TRP A 149 -21.19 -4.63 7.86
CA TRP A 149 -22.02 -5.83 7.91
C TRP A 149 -21.93 -6.54 9.26
N GLY A 150 -21.73 -5.77 10.33
CA GLY A 150 -21.72 -6.23 11.71
C GLY A 150 -20.33 -6.44 12.30
N GLY A 151 -19.25 -6.11 11.58
CA GLY A 151 -17.88 -6.27 12.06
C GLY A 151 -17.58 -5.43 13.30
N THR A 152 -18.16 -4.22 13.42
CA THR A 152 -18.01 -3.39 14.63
C THR A 152 -18.86 -3.88 15.81
N VAL A 153 -19.75 -4.85 15.59
CA VAL A 153 -20.61 -5.42 16.64
C VAL A 153 -20.10 -6.81 17.05
N ARG A 154 -19.98 -7.73 16.07
CA ARG A 154 -19.61 -9.13 16.31
C ARG A 154 -18.18 -9.28 16.81
N LEU A 155 -17.23 -8.51 16.29
CA LEU A 155 -15.83 -8.65 16.69
C LEU A 155 -15.58 -8.17 18.14
N PRO A 156 -16.05 -6.98 18.58
CA PRO A 156 -16.00 -6.61 19.99
C PRO A 156 -16.67 -7.63 20.93
N ARG A 157 -17.79 -8.24 20.51
CA ARG A 157 -18.46 -9.31 21.27
C ARG A 157 -17.58 -10.57 21.39
N LEU A 158 -16.82 -10.90 20.35
CA LEU A 158 -16.00 -12.11 20.29
C LEU A 158 -14.68 -12.00 21.07
N ILE A 159 -13.95 -10.90 20.91
CA ILE A 159 -12.57 -10.77 21.44
C ILE A 159 -12.39 -9.64 22.46
N GLY A 160 -13.47 -8.93 22.81
CA GLY A 160 -13.45 -7.71 23.62
C GLY A 160 -13.24 -6.46 22.77
N GLY A 161 -13.93 -5.38 23.13
CA GLY A 161 -13.94 -4.12 22.39
C GLY A 161 -12.58 -3.46 22.23
N PHE A 162 -11.76 -3.43 23.28
CA PHE A 162 -10.44 -2.79 23.17
C PHE A 162 -9.55 -3.51 22.15
N ASP A 163 -9.51 -4.84 22.15
CA ASP A 163 -8.69 -5.62 21.22
C ASP A 163 -9.25 -5.56 19.80
N ALA A 164 -10.57 -5.69 19.64
CA ALA A 164 -11.24 -5.55 18.35
C ALA A 164 -10.94 -4.20 17.69
N ILE A 165 -11.10 -3.11 18.44
CA ILE A 165 -10.93 -1.76 17.90
C ILE A 165 -9.45 -1.45 17.70
N SER A 166 -8.61 -1.62 18.72
CA SER A 166 -7.21 -1.15 18.69
C SER A 166 -6.25 -2.04 17.89
N LYS A 167 -6.51 -3.36 17.82
CA LYS A 167 -5.58 -4.32 17.19
C LYS A 167 -6.06 -4.80 15.82
N VAL A 168 -7.34 -4.64 15.49
CA VAL A 168 -7.93 -5.10 14.23
C VAL A 168 -8.49 -3.91 13.45
N ILE A 169 -9.63 -3.35 13.88
CA ILE A 169 -10.43 -2.40 13.07
C ILE A 169 -9.66 -1.09 12.80
N LEU A 170 -9.07 -0.43 13.81
CA LEU A 170 -8.32 0.82 13.61
C LEU A 170 -7.02 0.61 12.82
N THR A 171 -6.44 -0.58 12.90
CA THR A 171 -5.18 -0.86 12.18
C THR A 171 -5.43 -1.18 10.72
N GLY A 172 -6.58 -1.77 10.39
CA GLY A 172 -6.88 -2.32 9.07
C GLY A 172 -5.93 -3.42 8.60
N ALA A 173 -4.96 -3.83 9.43
CA ALA A 173 -3.84 -4.62 8.98
C ALA A 173 -4.18 -6.12 8.97
N PRO A 174 -3.88 -6.85 7.88
CA PRO A 174 -4.12 -8.29 7.83
C PRO A 174 -3.28 -9.02 8.87
N LEU A 175 -3.92 -9.93 9.59
CA LEU A 175 -3.30 -10.78 10.61
C LEU A 175 -3.03 -12.18 10.03
N ALA A 176 -1.88 -12.75 10.35
CA ALA A 176 -1.62 -14.16 10.09
C ALA A 176 -2.58 -15.04 10.92
N ALA A 177 -3.00 -16.18 10.37
CA ALA A 177 -3.96 -17.10 11.01
C ALA A 177 -3.61 -17.43 12.47
N GLN A 178 -2.34 -17.74 12.75
CA GLN A 178 -1.87 -18.03 14.12
C GLN A 178 -2.05 -16.85 15.09
N LYS A 179 -1.88 -15.60 14.62
CA LYS A 179 -2.12 -14.41 15.44
C LYS A 179 -3.62 -14.19 15.64
N ALA A 180 -4.44 -14.42 14.61
CA ALA A 180 -5.89 -14.34 14.69
C ALA A 180 -6.46 -15.35 15.71
N LYS A 181 -5.95 -16.60 15.72
CA LYS A 181 -6.28 -17.62 16.72
C LYS A 181 -5.93 -17.18 18.14
N LYS A 182 -4.73 -16.64 18.36
CA LYS A 182 -4.32 -16.12 19.68
C LYS A 182 -5.19 -14.98 20.19
N LEU A 183 -5.79 -14.19 19.30
CA LEU A 183 -6.73 -13.14 19.66
C LEU A 183 -8.15 -13.65 19.91
N GLY A 184 -8.49 -14.88 19.50
CA GLY A 184 -9.85 -15.42 19.56
C GLY A 184 -10.70 -15.14 18.32
N MET A 185 -10.12 -14.62 17.24
CA MET A 185 -10.84 -14.38 15.96
C MET A 185 -11.07 -15.67 15.17
N VAL A 186 -10.26 -16.70 15.42
CA VAL A 186 -10.30 -17.99 14.75
C VAL A 186 -10.26 -19.06 15.83
N ASP A 187 -11.11 -20.07 15.72
CA ASP A 187 -11.23 -21.13 16.70
C ASP A 187 -10.09 -22.15 16.55
N ASP A 188 -9.73 -22.52 15.31
CA ASP A 188 -8.59 -23.40 15.06
C ASP A 188 -7.80 -23.06 13.80
N VAL A 189 -6.51 -23.44 13.79
CA VAL A 189 -5.59 -23.22 12.68
C VAL A 189 -4.87 -24.52 12.37
N VAL A 190 -5.08 -25.04 11.16
CA VAL A 190 -4.64 -26.38 10.75
C VAL A 190 -3.98 -26.35 9.37
N PRO A 191 -3.13 -27.33 9.02
CA PRO A 191 -2.66 -27.49 7.64
C PRO A 191 -3.83 -27.71 6.67
N VAL A 192 -3.71 -27.22 5.42
CA VAL A 192 -4.74 -27.34 4.36
C VAL A 192 -5.32 -28.76 4.27
N ARG A 193 -4.47 -29.78 4.32
CA ARG A 193 -4.86 -31.20 4.26
C ARG A 193 -5.79 -31.67 5.39
N GLN A 194 -5.86 -30.96 6.51
CA GLN A 194 -6.73 -31.27 7.65
C GLN A 194 -7.95 -30.34 7.75
N LEU A 195 -8.04 -29.32 6.89
CA LEU A 195 -9.04 -28.26 6.98
C LEU A 195 -10.48 -28.80 6.91
N LYS A 196 -10.77 -29.67 5.92
CA LYS A 196 -12.08 -30.31 5.78
C LYS A 196 -12.46 -31.16 7.00
N ARG A 197 -11.50 -31.94 7.52
CA ARG A 197 -11.70 -32.80 8.70
C ARG A 197 -11.99 -31.96 9.95
N ALA A 198 -11.28 -30.85 10.12
CA ALA A 198 -11.53 -29.93 11.22
C ALA A 198 -12.93 -29.31 11.13
N ALA A 199 -13.38 -28.88 9.94
CA ALA A 199 -14.74 -28.35 9.75
C ALA A 199 -15.83 -29.36 10.15
N VAL A 200 -15.71 -30.61 9.68
CA VAL A 200 -16.64 -31.70 10.05
C VAL A 200 -16.63 -31.95 11.56
N TYR A 201 -15.47 -31.92 12.21
CA TYR A 201 -15.37 -32.08 13.66
C TYR A 201 -16.19 -31.04 14.42
N TYR A 202 -16.12 -29.76 14.02
CA TYR A 202 -16.86 -28.69 14.68
C TYR A 202 -18.37 -28.78 14.48
N ILE A 203 -18.82 -29.24 13.30
CA ILE A 203 -20.24 -29.51 13.04
C ILE A 203 -20.76 -30.66 13.92
N LYS A 204 -20.04 -31.78 13.97
CA LYS A 204 -20.50 -32.99 14.69
C LYS A 204 -20.42 -32.84 16.21
N ASN A 205 -19.35 -32.25 16.73
CA ASN A 205 -19.07 -32.22 18.18
C ASN A 205 -19.54 -30.94 18.88
N LYS A 206 -19.84 -29.86 18.13
CA LYS A 206 -20.36 -28.59 18.64
C LYS A 206 -19.62 -28.11 19.91
N PRO A 207 -18.26 -27.98 19.86
CA PRO A 207 -17.49 -27.56 21.02
C PRO A 207 -17.96 -26.20 21.54
N ALA A 208 -17.74 -25.90 22.83
CA ALA A 208 -18.18 -24.63 23.40
C ALA A 208 -17.64 -23.43 22.58
N LYS A 209 -18.56 -22.55 22.16
CA LYS A 209 -18.22 -21.36 21.37
C LYS A 209 -17.23 -20.48 22.15
N HIS A 210 -16.27 -19.89 21.44
CA HIS A 210 -15.32 -18.97 22.06
C HIS A 210 -16.05 -17.83 22.76
N LYS A 211 -15.62 -17.51 23.98
CA LYS A 211 -16.06 -16.34 24.73
C LYS A 211 -14.83 -15.52 25.14
N PRO A 212 -14.92 -14.18 25.07
CA PRO A 212 -13.83 -13.34 25.56
C PRO A 212 -13.58 -13.59 27.05
N ARG A 213 -12.33 -13.43 27.47
CA ARG A 213 -11.96 -13.51 28.90
C ARG A 213 -12.63 -12.36 29.66
N PHE A 214 -12.79 -12.51 30.99
CA PHE A 214 -13.45 -11.50 31.83
C PHE A 214 -12.97 -10.06 31.59
N PHE A 215 -11.66 -9.83 31.58
CA PHE A 215 -11.08 -8.50 31.30
C PHE A 215 -11.33 -8.00 29.87
N GLN A 216 -11.43 -8.90 28.89
CA GLN A 216 -11.78 -8.53 27.51
C GLN A 216 -13.26 -8.13 27.44
N THR A 217 -14.14 -8.85 28.13
CA THR A 217 -15.57 -8.51 28.26
C THR A 217 -15.76 -7.16 28.95
N LEU A 218 -14.98 -6.88 29.99
CA LEU A 218 -14.99 -5.63 30.74
C LEU A 218 -14.78 -4.41 29.83
N SER A 219 -13.96 -4.55 28.78
CA SER A 219 -13.73 -3.47 27.82
C SER A 219 -14.99 -3.03 27.06
N ASN A 220 -16.05 -3.84 27.01
CA ASN A 220 -17.33 -3.47 26.40
C ASN A 220 -18.31 -2.80 27.37
N TRP A 221 -18.00 -2.70 28.67
CA TRP A 221 -18.88 -2.04 29.64
C TRP A 221 -18.89 -0.53 29.41
N ALA A 222 -20.06 0.11 29.52
CA ALA A 222 -20.25 1.51 29.16
C ALA A 222 -19.26 2.46 29.85
N TRP A 223 -19.09 2.34 31.17
CA TRP A 223 -18.17 3.19 31.92
C TRP A 223 -16.71 2.96 31.55
N VAL A 224 -16.32 1.72 31.22
CA VAL A 224 -14.95 1.39 30.79
C VAL A 224 -14.67 1.98 29.41
N ARG A 225 -15.65 1.91 28.50
CA ARG A 225 -15.56 2.51 27.17
C ARG A 225 -15.37 4.02 27.25
N MET A 226 -16.13 4.69 28.13
CA MET A 226 -15.98 6.14 28.39
C MET A 226 -14.59 6.53 28.93
N LEU A 227 -13.89 5.63 29.63
CA LEU A 227 -12.53 5.86 30.11
C LEU A 227 -11.45 5.55 29.06
N LEU A 228 -11.66 4.51 28.23
CA LEU A 228 -10.69 4.08 27.23
C LEU A 228 -10.74 4.93 25.96
N SER A 229 -11.92 5.38 25.55
CA SER A 229 -12.08 6.12 24.30
C SER A 229 -11.29 7.44 24.22
N PRO A 230 -11.15 8.27 25.29
CA PRO A 230 -10.34 9.49 25.21
C PRO A 230 -8.85 9.16 25.06
N LEU A 231 -8.37 8.11 25.73
CA LEU A 231 -6.99 7.62 25.58
C LEU A 231 -6.74 7.13 24.15
N MET A 232 -7.68 6.39 23.57
CA MET A 232 -7.59 5.93 22.18
C MET A 232 -7.59 7.09 21.19
N ARG A 233 -8.47 8.08 21.37
CA ARG A 233 -8.48 9.30 20.55
C ARG A 233 -7.16 10.08 20.68
N TYR A 234 -6.62 10.19 21.89
CA TYR A 234 -5.34 10.85 22.13
C TYR A 234 -4.18 10.13 21.42
N GLN A 235 -4.13 8.79 21.47
CA GLN A 235 -3.12 8.02 20.75
C GLN A 235 -3.30 8.09 19.22
N LEU A 236 -4.55 8.12 18.75
CA LEU A 236 -4.89 8.26 17.33
C LEU A 236 -4.51 9.65 16.79
N ALA A 237 -4.82 10.71 17.54
CA ALA A 237 -4.54 12.10 17.15
C ALA A 237 -3.04 12.40 16.98
N LYS A 238 -2.15 11.60 17.60
CA LYS A 238 -0.70 11.69 17.38
C LYS A 238 -0.25 11.21 15.99
N LYS A 239 -1.09 10.45 15.29
CA LYS A 239 -0.75 9.81 14.01
C LYS A 239 -1.62 10.30 12.86
N VAL A 240 -2.87 10.67 13.16
CA VAL A 240 -3.91 10.92 12.16
C VAL A 240 -4.73 12.14 12.58
N LYS A 241 -4.97 13.07 11.65
CA LYS A 241 -5.84 14.24 11.88
C LYS A 241 -7.29 13.89 11.53
N LYS A 242 -8.24 14.18 12.42
CA LYS A 242 -9.69 13.89 12.22
C LYS A 242 -10.25 14.50 10.94
N GLN A 243 -9.79 15.69 10.57
CA GLN A 243 -10.22 16.41 9.37
C GLN A 243 -9.85 15.67 8.08
N HIS A 244 -8.74 14.94 8.09
CA HIS A 244 -8.24 14.20 6.91
C HIS A 244 -8.76 12.77 6.85
N TYR A 245 -8.97 12.15 8.02
CA TYR A 245 -9.40 10.77 8.13
C TYR A 245 -10.45 10.64 9.24
N PRO A 246 -11.74 10.82 8.91
CA PRO A 246 -12.81 10.77 9.90
C PRO A 246 -13.12 9.34 10.38
N ALA A 247 -12.92 8.31 9.55
CA ALA A 247 -13.27 6.92 9.86
C ALA A 247 -12.63 6.36 11.14
N PRO A 248 -11.32 6.52 11.40
CA PRO A 248 -10.71 6.10 12.68
C PRO A 248 -11.40 6.71 13.91
N TYR A 249 -11.89 7.95 13.82
CA TYR A 249 -12.61 8.58 14.92
C TYR A 249 -14.04 8.07 15.02
N ALA A 250 -14.73 7.89 13.89
CA ALA A 250 -16.06 7.31 13.85
C ALA A 250 -16.10 5.90 14.46
N ILE A 251 -15.06 5.08 14.23
CA ILE A 251 -14.91 3.76 14.85
C ILE A 251 -14.90 3.86 16.40
N ILE A 252 -14.12 4.79 16.95
CA ILE A 252 -14.04 4.98 18.41
C ILE A 252 -15.35 5.56 18.94
N ASP A 253 -15.94 6.53 18.22
CA ASP A 253 -17.19 7.19 18.61
C ASP A 253 -18.37 6.20 18.61
N LEU A 254 -18.44 5.31 17.62
CA LEU A 254 -19.45 4.25 17.51
C LEU A 254 -19.30 3.25 18.66
N TRP A 255 -18.08 2.76 18.90
CA TRP A 255 -17.81 1.85 20.00
C TRP A 255 -18.08 2.48 21.38
N GLU A 256 -17.72 3.75 21.61
CA GLU A 256 -18.02 4.45 22.86
C GLU A 256 -19.51 4.60 23.12
N LYS A 257 -20.33 4.78 22.08
CA LYS A 257 -21.77 4.98 22.26
C LYS A 257 -22.51 3.64 22.35
N GLU A 258 -22.31 2.78 21.37
CA GLU A 258 -23.16 1.60 21.15
C GLU A 258 -22.51 0.31 21.69
N GLY A 259 -21.18 0.28 21.80
CA GLY A 259 -20.46 -0.91 22.24
C GLY A 259 -20.46 -2.00 21.17
N GLY A 260 -20.93 -3.19 21.52
CA GLY A 260 -20.96 -4.36 20.63
C GLY A 260 -22.15 -5.29 20.89
N HIS A 261 -23.26 -4.75 21.39
CA HIS A 261 -24.44 -5.51 21.75
C HIS A 261 -25.73 -4.81 21.32
N GLY A 262 -26.74 -5.61 20.95
CA GLY A 262 -28.09 -5.14 20.62
C GLY A 262 -28.27 -4.71 19.16
N GLU A 263 -29.53 -4.71 18.71
CA GLU A 263 -29.92 -4.35 17.33
C GLU A 263 -29.56 -2.90 16.98
N ARG A 264 -29.67 -2.00 17.97
CA ARG A 264 -29.31 -0.59 17.81
C ARG A 264 -27.86 -0.39 17.34
N ALA A 265 -26.93 -1.24 17.78
CA ALA A 265 -25.53 -1.14 17.37
C ALA A 265 -25.35 -1.38 15.86
N TYR A 266 -26.08 -2.34 15.28
CA TYR A 266 -26.07 -2.60 13.84
C TYR A 266 -26.66 -1.44 13.05
N LEU A 267 -27.78 -0.87 13.50
CA LEU A 267 -28.39 0.30 12.85
C LEU A 267 -27.42 1.50 12.85
N LYS A 268 -26.77 1.76 13.99
CA LYS A 268 -25.83 2.87 14.14
C LYS A 268 -24.50 2.63 13.40
N GLU A 269 -24.13 1.38 13.17
CA GLU A 269 -23.00 1.04 12.29
C GLU A 269 -23.27 1.53 10.86
N VAL A 270 -24.46 1.25 10.31
CA VAL A 270 -24.84 1.72 8.97
C VAL A 270 -24.91 3.24 8.92
N ASP A 271 -25.60 3.87 9.90
CA ASP A 271 -25.68 5.34 9.98
C ASP A 271 -24.27 5.98 9.98
N SER A 272 -23.32 5.40 10.72
CA SER A 272 -21.95 5.91 10.79
C SER A 272 -21.22 5.80 9.45
N VAL A 273 -21.36 4.69 8.71
CA VAL A 273 -20.78 4.56 7.36
C VAL A 273 -21.41 5.55 6.38
N GLU A 274 -22.73 5.73 6.41
CA GLU A 274 -23.43 6.74 5.61
C GLU A 274 -22.85 8.14 5.85
N GLN A 275 -22.63 8.52 7.12
CA GLN A 275 -22.05 9.81 7.47
C GLN A 275 -20.61 9.97 6.93
N LEU A 276 -19.83 8.89 6.90
CA LEU A 276 -18.47 8.92 6.36
C LEU A 276 -18.44 9.11 4.84
N VAL A 277 -19.38 8.49 4.13
CA VAL A 277 -19.49 8.57 2.66
C VAL A 277 -20.11 9.90 2.22
N SER A 278 -21.13 10.39 2.92
CA SER A 278 -21.89 11.59 2.53
C SER A 278 -21.19 12.91 2.89
N LYS A 279 -20.44 12.97 4.00
CA LYS A 279 -19.88 14.24 4.50
C LYS A 279 -18.48 14.57 4.01
N SER A 280 -17.79 13.65 3.34
CA SER A 280 -16.40 13.87 2.91
C SER A 280 -16.04 13.05 1.69
N ASP A 281 -15.26 13.64 0.78
CA ASP A 281 -14.64 12.93 -0.34
C ASP A 281 -13.53 11.96 0.09
N THR A 282 -13.18 11.89 1.38
CA THR A 282 -12.09 11.03 1.88
C THR A 282 -12.30 9.57 1.50
N ALA A 283 -13.50 9.01 1.73
CA ALA A 283 -13.79 7.61 1.40
C ALA A 283 -13.68 7.36 -0.11
N LYS A 284 -14.29 8.24 -0.92
CA LYS A 284 -14.21 8.20 -2.39
C LYS A 284 -12.77 8.24 -2.89
N ASN A 285 -11.96 9.13 -2.35
CA ASN A 285 -10.56 9.27 -2.72
C ASN A 285 -9.73 8.05 -2.28
N LEU A 286 -9.94 7.50 -1.09
CA LEU A 286 -9.22 6.31 -0.62
C LEU A 286 -9.62 5.03 -1.39
N ILE A 287 -10.89 4.91 -1.79
CA ILE A 287 -11.37 3.87 -2.70
C ILE A 287 -10.68 4.01 -4.07
N ARG A 288 -10.58 5.24 -4.60
CA ARG A 288 -9.79 5.51 -5.80
C ARG A 288 -8.34 5.07 -5.61
N VAL A 289 -7.67 5.46 -4.52
CA VAL A 289 -6.27 5.05 -4.24
C VAL A 289 -6.12 3.52 -4.20
N PHE A 290 -7.07 2.80 -3.61
CA PHE A 290 -7.08 1.33 -3.67
C PHE A 290 -7.12 0.82 -5.12
N SER A 291 -7.98 1.41 -5.95
CA SER A 291 -8.10 1.05 -7.37
C SER A 291 -6.82 1.35 -8.16
N LEU A 292 -6.16 2.48 -7.88
CA LEU A 292 -4.86 2.82 -8.47
C LEU A 292 -3.79 1.77 -8.12
N ARG A 293 -3.76 1.30 -6.88
CA ARG A 293 -2.86 0.23 -6.44
C ARG A 293 -3.15 -1.08 -7.17
N GLU A 294 -4.41 -1.48 -7.30
CA GLU A 294 -4.78 -2.72 -8.00
C GLU A 294 -4.44 -2.65 -9.50
N ARG A 295 -4.63 -1.49 -10.12
CA ARG A 295 -4.18 -1.24 -11.50
C ARG A 295 -2.67 -1.37 -11.66
N MET A 296 -1.87 -0.83 -10.74
CA MET A 296 -0.41 -1.03 -10.79
C MET A 296 -0.03 -2.51 -10.62
N LYS A 297 -0.71 -3.24 -9.74
CA LYS A 297 -0.49 -4.69 -9.60
C LYS A 297 -0.88 -5.48 -10.84
N SER A 298 -1.81 -4.99 -11.68
CA SER A 298 -2.21 -5.72 -12.88
C SER A 298 -1.09 -5.77 -13.91
N PHE A 299 -0.23 -4.75 -14.01
CA PHE A 299 0.93 -4.78 -14.92
C PHE A 299 1.89 -5.94 -14.61
N ALA A 300 1.97 -6.38 -13.36
CA ALA A 300 2.77 -7.55 -12.99
C ALA A 300 2.18 -8.89 -13.45
N LYS A 301 0.95 -8.89 -13.99
CA LYS A 301 0.24 -10.07 -14.49
C LYS A 301 0.23 -10.14 -16.02
N ASP A 302 0.69 -9.08 -16.70
CA ASP A 302 0.72 -9.00 -18.17
C ASP A 302 1.79 -9.93 -18.78
N SER A 303 2.73 -10.41 -17.97
CA SER A 303 3.70 -11.44 -18.34
C SER A 303 3.70 -12.60 -17.33
N SER A 304 4.03 -13.79 -17.84
CA SER A 304 4.25 -15.00 -17.03
C SER A 304 5.69 -15.13 -16.52
N PHE A 305 6.57 -14.18 -16.86
CA PHE A 305 7.97 -14.15 -16.46
C PHE A 305 8.14 -14.30 -14.95
N LYS A 306 9.07 -15.17 -14.55
CA LYS A 306 9.49 -15.35 -13.17
C LYS A 306 11.00 -15.46 -13.12
N ALA A 307 11.63 -14.56 -12.39
CA ALA A 307 13.05 -14.63 -12.13
C ALA A 307 13.34 -15.72 -11.09
N GLU A 308 14.41 -16.48 -11.29
CA GLU A 308 14.97 -17.39 -10.27
C GLU A 308 16.26 -16.82 -9.70
N HIS A 309 17.10 -16.23 -10.56
CA HIS A 309 18.39 -15.65 -10.21
C HIS A 309 18.47 -14.17 -10.61
N VAL A 310 18.70 -13.30 -9.62
CA VAL A 310 19.02 -11.87 -9.81
C VAL A 310 20.51 -11.62 -9.60
N HIS A 311 21.13 -10.85 -10.49
CA HIS A 311 22.48 -10.34 -10.27
C HIS A 311 22.43 -8.82 -10.05
N VAL A 312 23.10 -8.32 -9.01
CA VAL A 312 23.14 -6.89 -8.71
C VAL A 312 24.58 -6.40 -8.75
N ILE A 313 24.84 -5.34 -9.53
CA ILE A 313 26.16 -4.73 -9.70
C ILE A 313 26.21 -3.45 -8.87
N GLY A 314 27.10 -3.42 -7.88
CA GLY A 314 27.24 -2.36 -6.89
C GLY A 314 26.68 -2.77 -5.52
N ALA A 315 27.54 -2.83 -4.52
CA ALA A 315 27.20 -3.17 -3.13
C ALA A 315 27.09 -1.93 -2.20
N GLY A 316 26.94 -0.74 -2.81
CA GLY A 316 26.55 0.49 -2.13
C GLY A 316 25.20 0.35 -1.41
N VAL A 317 24.69 1.47 -0.87
CA VAL A 317 23.43 1.46 -0.10
C VAL A 317 22.28 0.87 -0.93
N MET A 318 22.06 1.38 -2.15
CA MET A 318 20.96 0.94 -3.01
C MET A 318 21.12 -0.50 -3.49
N GLY A 319 22.22 -0.82 -4.19
CA GLY A 319 22.40 -2.17 -4.74
C GLY A 319 22.43 -3.26 -3.66
N GLY A 320 23.08 -3.01 -2.53
CA GLY A 320 23.05 -3.92 -1.39
C GLY A 320 21.64 -4.16 -0.83
N ASP A 321 20.83 -3.10 -0.71
CA ASP A 321 19.46 -3.19 -0.19
C ASP A 321 18.48 -3.82 -1.21
N ILE A 322 18.67 -3.59 -2.51
CA ILE A 322 17.96 -4.27 -3.60
C ILE A 322 18.25 -5.76 -3.58
N ALA A 323 19.54 -6.13 -3.51
CA ALA A 323 19.97 -7.52 -3.42
C ALA A 323 19.40 -8.22 -2.19
N ALA A 324 19.48 -7.55 -1.03
CA ALA A 324 18.92 -8.03 0.22
C ALA A 324 17.40 -8.22 0.13
N TRP A 325 16.67 -7.30 -0.52
CA TRP A 325 15.23 -7.41 -0.70
C TRP A 325 14.84 -8.57 -1.62
N CYS A 326 15.51 -8.73 -2.76
CA CYS A 326 15.29 -9.86 -3.68
C CYS A 326 15.52 -11.21 -2.96
N ALA A 327 16.60 -11.31 -2.18
CA ALA A 327 16.88 -12.45 -1.32
C ALA A 327 15.95 -12.54 -0.09
N LEU A 328 15.22 -11.51 0.31
CA LEU A 328 14.13 -11.68 1.29
C LEU A 328 12.90 -12.33 0.65
N ARG A 329 12.69 -12.10 -0.65
CA ARG A 329 11.48 -12.49 -1.41
C ARG A 329 11.51 -13.89 -2.00
N GLY A 330 12.59 -14.65 -1.80
CA GLY A 330 12.70 -16.05 -2.24
C GLY A 330 13.68 -16.26 -3.40
N LEU A 331 14.23 -15.21 -3.99
CA LEU A 331 15.13 -15.30 -5.14
C LEU A 331 16.55 -15.66 -4.72
N LYS A 332 17.30 -16.33 -5.62
CA LYS A 332 18.76 -16.43 -5.54
C LYS A 332 19.37 -15.13 -6.05
N VAL A 333 20.34 -14.58 -5.32
CA VAL A 333 20.92 -13.28 -5.62
C VAL A 333 22.43 -13.36 -5.54
N THR A 334 23.11 -12.87 -6.57
CA THR A 334 24.56 -12.62 -6.56
C THR A 334 24.81 -11.13 -6.53
N LEU A 335 25.66 -10.67 -5.61
CA LEU A 335 25.97 -9.26 -5.40
C LEU A 335 27.44 -8.99 -5.73
N GLN A 336 27.67 -8.18 -6.76
CA GLN A 336 29.00 -7.83 -7.24
C GLN A 336 29.41 -6.43 -6.75
N ASP A 337 30.68 -6.30 -6.37
CA ASP A 337 31.41 -5.03 -6.23
C ASP A 337 32.91 -5.33 -6.43
N LYS A 338 33.78 -4.33 -6.32
CA LYS A 338 35.22 -4.42 -6.58
C LYS A 338 35.94 -5.48 -5.73
N SER A 339 35.47 -5.75 -4.52
CA SER A 339 36.01 -6.80 -3.66
C SER A 339 35.00 -7.23 -2.58
N TYR A 340 35.29 -8.34 -1.90
CA TYR A 340 34.52 -8.79 -0.74
C TYR A 340 34.42 -7.74 0.37
N GLN A 341 35.44 -6.89 0.55
CA GLN A 341 35.46 -5.83 1.55
C GLN A 341 34.38 -4.77 1.28
N GLN A 342 34.12 -4.42 0.01
CA GLN A 342 33.04 -3.50 -0.34
C GLN A 342 31.66 -4.17 -0.25
N ILE A 343 31.58 -5.49 -0.44
CA ILE A 343 30.31 -6.24 -0.33
C ILE A 343 29.90 -6.45 1.13
N ALA A 344 30.84 -6.67 2.04
CA ALA A 344 30.58 -7.04 3.44
C ALA A 344 29.60 -6.10 4.17
N PRO A 345 29.66 -4.76 4.04
CA PRO A 345 28.68 -3.85 4.65
C PRO A 345 27.24 -4.11 4.19
N ALA A 346 27.03 -4.45 2.90
CA ALA A 346 25.71 -4.78 2.38
C ALA A 346 25.16 -6.07 3.02
N ILE A 347 26.00 -7.09 3.18
CA ILE A 347 25.63 -8.34 3.87
C ILE A 347 25.24 -8.08 5.34
N GLY A 348 25.98 -7.21 6.03
CA GLY A 348 25.65 -6.80 7.41
C GLY A 348 24.29 -6.08 7.51
N ARG A 349 23.98 -5.18 6.57
CA ARG A 349 22.66 -4.53 6.47
C ARG A 349 21.55 -5.54 6.16
N ALA A 350 21.79 -6.47 5.23
CA ALA A 350 20.86 -7.54 4.87
C ALA A 350 20.50 -8.40 6.10
N HIS A 351 21.50 -8.85 6.86
CA HIS A 351 21.28 -9.62 8.08
C HIS A 351 20.44 -8.86 9.12
N THR A 352 20.68 -7.55 9.28
CA THR A 352 19.88 -6.68 10.16
C THR A 352 18.42 -6.58 9.70
N LEU A 353 18.21 -6.42 8.39
CA LEU A 353 16.87 -6.43 7.77
C LEU A 353 16.15 -7.78 8.03
N TYR A 354 16.85 -8.90 7.83
CA TYR A 354 16.27 -10.24 7.98
C TYR A 354 15.90 -10.54 9.42
N LYS A 355 16.77 -10.21 10.38
CA LYS A 355 16.46 -10.29 11.82
C LYS A 355 15.16 -9.56 12.16
N LYS A 356 15.00 -8.34 11.64
CA LYS A 356 13.82 -7.51 11.89
C LYS A 356 12.54 -8.07 11.26
N LYS A 357 12.62 -8.60 10.03
CA LYS A 357 11.44 -9.03 9.26
C LYS A 357 11.01 -10.47 9.55
N LEU A 358 11.95 -11.41 9.63
CA LEU A 358 11.66 -12.84 9.70
C LEU A 358 11.55 -13.36 11.14
N LYS A 359 12.30 -12.78 12.08
CA LYS A 359 12.32 -13.09 13.53
C LYS A 359 12.66 -14.53 13.91
N GLN A 360 12.74 -15.47 12.97
CA GLN A 360 13.08 -16.87 13.17
C GLN A 360 14.48 -17.18 12.61
N PRO A 361 15.41 -17.73 13.40
CA PRO A 361 16.80 -18.00 12.97
C PRO A 361 16.91 -18.78 11.66
N ARG A 362 16.11 -19.86 11.50
CA ARG A 362 16.12 -20.68 10.29
C ARG A 362 15.75 -19.90 9.03
N LEU A 363 14.75 -19.01 9.12
CA LEU A 363 14.33 -18.19 7.99
C LEU A 363 15.37 -17.11 7.66
N ILE A 364 16.05 -16.57 8.67
CA ILE A 364 17.14 -15.59 8.49
C ILE A 364 18.30 -16.24 7.74
N GLN A 365 18.72 -17.44 8.15
CA GLN A 365 19.79 -18.18 7.46
C GLN A 365 19.40 -18.48 6.01
N ALA A 366 18.19 -19.00 5.78
CA ALA A 366 17.71 -19.31 4.43
C ALA A 366 17.60 -18.07 3.50
N ALA A 367 17.52 -16.86 4.05
CA ALA A 367 17.59 -15.63 3.27
C ALA A 367 19.04 -15.22 2.97
N LEU A 368 19.97 -15.42 3.92
CA LEU A 368 21.40 -15.21 3.71
C LEU A 368 22.00 -16.21 2.72
N ASP A 369 21.61 -17.48 2.78
CA ASP A 369 22.09 -18.52 1.86
C ASP A 369 21.74 -18.21 0.40
N ARG A 370 20.70 -17.38 0.20
CA ARG A 370 20.27 -16.90 -1.11
C ARG A 370 20.95 -15.60 -1.54
N LEU A 371 21.71 -14.92 -0.68
CA LEU A 371 22.46 -13.70 -1.00
C LEU A 371 23.96 -14.00 -1.03
N ILE A 372 24.51 -14.09 -2.24
CA ILE A 372 25.85 -14.63 -2.51
C ILE A 372 26.78 -13.47 -2.91
N PRO A 373 27.85 -13.17 -2.14
CA PRO A 373 28.90 -12.25 -2.56
C PRO A 373 29.63 -12.78 -3.80
N ASP A 374 29.77 -11.96 -4.84
CA ASP A 374 30.30 -12.36 -6.15
C ASP A 374 31.14 -11.23 -6.77
N PRO A 375 32.34 -10.93 -6.24
CA PRO A 375 33.16 -9.82 -6.75
C PRO A 375 33.58 -9.99 -8.22
N ASP A 376 33.76 -11.24 -8.66
CA ASP A 376 34.19 -11.57 -10.02
C ASP A 376 33.03 -11.56 -11.04
N GLY A 377 31.79 -11.43 -10.58
CA GLY A 377 30.61 -11.32 -11.44
C GLY A 377 30.23 -12.63 -12.16
N HIS A 378 30.55 -13.79 -11.59
CA HIS A 378 30.23 -15.10 -12.17
C HIS A 378 28.72 -15.35 -12.31
N GLY A 379 27.90 -14.66 -11.52
CA GLY A 379 26.45 -14.73 -11.56
C GLY A 379 25.81 -14.13 -12.82
N ILE A 380 26.51 -13.24 -13.53
CA ILE A 380 25.98 -12.51 -14.71
C ILE A 380 25.46 -13.48 -15.78
N ALA A 381 26.22 -14.53 -16.11
CA ALA A 381 25.86 -15.49 -17.15
C ALA A 381 24.66 -16.39 -16.77
N ARG A 382 24.26 -16.40 -15.49
CA ARG A 382 23.20 -17.25 -14.94
C ARG A 382 21.96 -16.47 -14.50
N ALA A 383 22.05 -15.15 -14.40
CA ALA A 383 20.95 -14.31 -13.98
C ALA A 383 19.85 -14.19 -15.04
N ASP A 384 18.62 -14.10 -14.58
CA ASP A 384 17.44 -13.80 -15.40
C ASP A 384 17.16 -12.29 -15.38
N VAL A 385 17.56 -11.61 -14.30
CA VAL A 385 17.49 -10.16 -14.14
C VAL A 385 18.83 -9.65 -13.63
N ILE A 386 19.39 -8.65 -14.29
CA ILE A 386 20.63 -8.00 -13.89
C ILE A 386 20.34 -6.53 -13.61
N ILE A 387 20.67 -6.04 -12.41
CA ILE A 387 20.38 -4.68 -11.97
C ILE A 387 21.70 -3.96 -11.66
N GLU A 388 22.01 -2.95 -12.46
CA GLU A 388 23.11 -2.03 -12.21
C GLU A 388 22.69 -0.96 -11.20
N ALA A 389 23.47 -0.79 -10.12
CA ALA A 389 23.24 0.18 -9.05
C ALA A 389 24.57 0.80 -8.56
N VAL A 390 25.46 1.13 -9.50
CA VAL A 390 26.70 1.88 -9.28
C VAL A 390 26.44 3.39 -9.28
N PHE A 391 27.50 4.17 -9.05
CA PHE A 391 27.43 5.62 -8.98
C PHE A 391 26.91 6.26 -10.28
N GLU A 392 26.31 7.43 -10.14
CA GLU A 392 25.61 8.14 -11.19
C GLU A 392 26.59 8.87 -12.13
N ASN A 393 27.29 8.09 -12.97
CA ASN A 393 28.20 8.59 -14.01
C ASN A 393 27.97 7.82 -15.32
N LEU A 394 27.81 8.56 -16.41
CA LEU A 394 27.44 7.99 -17.71
C LEU A 394 28.52 7.07 -18.26
N GLU A 395 29.79 7.50 -18.27
CA GLU A 395 30.90 6.75 -18.87
C GLU A 395 31.10 5.40 -18.17
N VAL A 396 30.98 5.40 -16.84
CA VAL A 396 31.14 4.18 -16.04
C VAL A 396 29.98 3.22 -16.27
N LYS A 397 28.74 3.73 -16.31
CA LYS A 397 27.57 2.89 -16.63
C LYS A 397 27.70 2.31 -18.04
N GLN A 398 28.04 3.13 -19.04
CA GLN A 398 28.26 2.66 -20.41
C GLN A 398 29.33 1.57 -20.49
N SER A 399 30.46 1.74 -19.80
CA SER A 399 31.51 0.71 -19.73
C SER A 399 31.00 -0.62 -19.14
N ILE A 400 30.20 -0.55 -18.07
CA ILE A 400 29.56 -1.72 -17.46
C ILE A 400 28.59 -2.38 -18.45
N PHE A 401 27.67 -1.62 -19.05
CA PHE A 401 26.65 -2.17 -19.95
C PHE A 401 27.25 -2.83 -21.19
N LYS A 402 28.34 -2.27 -21.74
CA LYS A 402 29.09 -2.87 -22.85
C LYS A 402 29.63 -4.26 -22.50
N GLN A 403 30.22 -4.42 -21.31
CA GLN A 403 30.75 -5.72 -20.86
C GLN A 403 29.64 -6.68 -20.43
N LEU A 404 28.59 -6.13 -19.82
CA LEU A 404 27.46 -6.88 -19.29
C LEU A 404 26.72 -7.62 -20.40
N GLU A 405 26.45 -6.93 -21.51
CA GLU A 405 25.69 -7.48 -22.63
C GLU A 405 26.34 -8.73 -23.23
N GLU A 406 27.68 -8.79 -23.28
CA GLU A 406 28.43 -9.92 -23.82
C GLU A 406 28.38 -11.15 -22.90
N LYS A 407 28.26 -10.94 -21.59
CA LYS A 407 28.26 -12.01 -20.58
C LYS A 407 26.86 -12.49 -20.19
N ALA A 408 25.85 -11.61 -20.31
CA ALA A 408 24.48 -11.90 -19.90
C ALA A 408 23.82 -12.96 -20.80
N LYS A 409 22.88 -13.74 -20.26
CA LYS A 409 22.00 -14.58 -21.09
C LYS A 409 21.30 -13.70 -22.12
N LYS A 410 21.05 -14.22 -23.33
CA LYS A 410 20.30 -13.51 -24.38
C LYS A 410 18.89 -13.09 -23.92
N THR A 411 18.29 -13.87 -23.04
CA THR A 411 16.93 -13.66 -22.49
C THR A 411 16.91 -12.86 -21.20
N ALA A 412 18.06 -12.50 -20.63
CA ALA A 412 18.09 -11.77 -19.36
C ALA A 412 17.58 -10.33 -19.52
N ILE A 413 16.81 -9.87 -18.54
CA ILE A 413 16.48 -8.45 -18.37
C ILE A 413 17.75 -7.72 -17.93
N ILE A 414 18.11 -6.68 -18.67
CA ILE A 414 19.25 -5.81 -18.36
C ILE A 414 18.68 -4.48 -17.85
N ALA A 415 18.88 -4.22 -16.57
CA ALA A 415 18.28 -3.08 -15.88
C ALA A 415 19.31 -2.15 -15.25
N THR A 416 18.99 -0.86 -15.19
CA THR A 416 19.68 0.15 -14.38
C THR A 416 18.77 0.71 -13.29
N ASN A 417 19.33 0.99 -12.11
CA ASN A 417 18.72 1.76 -11.03
C ASN A 417 19.16 3.24 -11.07
N THR A 418 19.48 3.78 -12.25
CA THR A 418 19.75 5.21 -12.43
C THR A 418 18.55 6.06 -11.98
N SER A 419 18.80 7.28 -11.52
CA SER A 419 17.78 8.21 -11.01
C SER A 419 17.61 9.46 -11.88
N SER A 420 18.60 9.77 -12.72
CA SER A 420 18.60 10.98 -13.55
C SER A 420 19.13 10.79 -14.98
N ILE A 421 19.93 9.75 -15.25
CA ILE A 421 20.51 9.58 -16.60
C ILE A 421 19.47 8.92 -17.53
N PRO A 422 19.14 9.54 -18.68
CA PRO A 422 18.24 8.94 -19.65
C PRO A 422 18.77 7.60 -20.18
N LEU A 423 17.86 6.63 -20.36
CA LEU A 423 18.23 5.31 -20.88
C LEU A 423 18.78 5.38 -22.30
N ASP A 424 18.33 6.35 -23.10
CA ASP A 424 18.81 6.57 -24.46
C ASP A 424 20.31 6.88 -24.50
N GLU A 425 20.85 7.56 -23.49
CA GLU A 425 22.29 7.85 -23.36
C GLU A 425 23.08 6.60 -22.94
N ILE A 426 22.56 5.84 -21.98
CA ILE A 426 23.21 4.59 -21.51
C ILE A 426 23.26 3.55 -22.64
N SER A 427 22.18 3.45 -23.42
CA SER A 427 22.01 2.43 -24.46
C SER A 427 22.90 2.62 -25.70
N GLN A 428 23.56 3.77 -25.86
CA GLN A 428 24.35 4.08 -27.06
C GLN A 428 25.48 3.09 -27.34
N VAL A 429 26.02 2.48 -26.29
CA VAL A 429 27.13 1.51 -26.37
C VAL A 429 26.67 0.06 -26.46
N MET A 430 25.36 -0.20 -26.39
CA MET A 430 24.79 -1.54 -26.44
C MET A 430 24.48 -1.96 -27.89
N LYS A 431 24.67 -3.24 -28.18
CA LYS A 431 24.35 -3.88 -29.46
C LYS A 431 22.84 -4.13 -29.59
N ASN A 432 22.17 -4.48 -28.49
CA ASN A 432 20.73 -4.77 -28.39
C ASN A 432 20.08 -3.83 -27.35
N PRO A 433 19.99 -2.52 -27.64
CA PRO A 433 19.48 -1.51 -26.71
C PRO A 433 18.02 -1.74 -26.31
N GLU A 434 17.26 -2.53 -27.06
CA GLU A 434 15.88 -2.90 -26.75
C GLU A 434 15.72 -3.74 -25.47
N ARG A 435 16.82 -4.32 -24.99
CA ARG A 435 16.86 -5.09 -23.74
C ARG A 435 17.08 -4.22 -22.51
N LEU A 436 17.51 -2.98 -22.69
CA LEU A 436 17.75 -2.05 -21.59
C LEU A 436 16.43 -1.48 -21.08
N ILE A 437 16.26 -1.56 -19.77
CA ILE A 437 15.16 -0.91 -19.06
C ILE A 437 15.68 -0.27 -17.76
N GLY A 438 14.93 0.65 -17.18
CA GLY A 438 15.18 1.15 -15.83
C GLY A 438 14.30 0.39 -14.84
N ILE A 439 14.88 -0.06 -13.73
CA ILE A 439 14.15 -0.51 -12.54
C ILE A 439 14.58 0.40 -11.40
N HIS A 440 13.91 1.54 -11.30
CA HIS A 440 14.28 2.60 -10.37
C HIS A 440 13.58 2.41 -9.01
N PHE A 441 14.38 1.98 -8.03
CA PHE A 441 13.99 1.82 -6.63
C PHE A 441 14.20 3.11 -5.85
N PHE A 442 13.40 3.29 -4.80
CA PHE A 442 13.50 4.42 -3.88
C PHE A 442 14.08 3.99 -2.51
N ASN A 443 14.94 4.83 -1.94
CA ASN A 443 15.51 4.62 -0.61
C ASN A 443 14.50 5.03 0.49
N PRO A 444 14.27 4.22 1.55
CA PRO A 444 14.77 2.86 1.78
C PRO A 444 13.99 1.79 1.03
N VAL A 445 14.71 0.91 0.33
CA VAL A 445 14.13 -0.16 -0.50
C VAL A 445 13.13 -0.99 0.28
N ALA A 446 13.41 -1.35 1.53
CA ALA A 446 12.54 -2.17 2.36
C ALA A 446 11.21 -1.51 2.78
N LYS A 447 11.06 -0.19 2.61
CA LYS A 447 9.87 0.59 2.99
C LYS A 447 9.07 1.08 1.79
N MET A 448 9.73 1.45 0.71
CA MET A 448 9.09 2.04 -0.47
C MET A 448 8.38 0.96 -1.30
N GLU A 449 7.10 1.16 -1.61
CA GLU A 449 6.29 0.15 -2.33
C GLU A 449 6.43 0.25 -3.84
N LEU A 450 6.57 1.46 -4.38
CA LEU A 450 6.67 1.74 -5.80
C LEU A 450 8.08 1.46 -6.35
N VAL A 451 8.13 0.99 -7.60
CA VAL A 451 9.33 0.94 -8.43
C VAL A 451 8.95 1.45 -9.82
N GLU A 452 9.66 2.45 -10.33
CA GLU A 452 9.48 2.92 -11.70
C GLU A 452 10.12 1.92 -12.68
N VAL A 453 9.33 1.43 -13.63
CA VAL A 453 9.79 0.60 -14.75
C VAL A 453 9.94 1.52 -15.95
N VAL A 454 11.16 2.01 -16.15
CA VAL A 454 11.49 3.02 -17.15
C VAL A 454 11.78 2.36 -18.48
N SER A 455 11.19 2.87 -19.55
CA SER A 455 11.41 2.42 -20.93
C SER A 455 11.89 3.56 -21.81
N SER A 456 12.87 3.29 -22.67
CA SER A 456 13.27 4.21 -23.74
C SER A 456 12.41 3.97 -24.99
N VAL A 457 12.63 4.78 -26.02
CA VAL A 457 11.99 4.57 -27.33
C VAL A 457 12.40 3.25 -27.97
N LYS A 458 13.58 2.72 -27.61
CA LYS A 458 14.14 1.47 -28.14
C LYS A 458 13.73 0.26 -27.32
N SER A 459 13.36 0.41 -26.04
CA SER A 459 13.02 -0.70 -25.15
C SER A 459 11.88 -1.56 -25.70
N SER A 460 12.07 -2.87 -25.70
CA SER A 460 11.05 -3.83 -26.12
C SER A 460 9.88 -3.87 -25.14
N LYS A 461 8.64 -3.86 -25.66
CA LYS A 461 7.42 -3.98 -24.86
C LYS A 461 7.41 -5.25 -23.99
N THR A 462 7.91 -6.37 -24.53
CA THR A 462 7.99 -7.63 -23.80
C THR A 462 8.91 -7.51 -22.59
N VAL A 463 10.07 -6.86 -22.74
CA VAL A 463 11.03 -6.67 -21.64
C VAL A 463 10.43 -5.76 -20.55
N VAL A 464 9.66 -4.74 -20.94
CA VAL A 464 8.92 -3.88 -20.00
C VAL A 464 7.89 -4.70 -19.21
N GLN A 465 7.12 -5.57 -19.87
CA GLN A 465 6.14 -6.45 -19.21
C GLN A 465 6.82 -7.47 -18.27
N ASP A 466 7.93 -8.07 -18.69
CA ASP A 466 8.72 -8.99 -17.87
C ASP A 466 9.31 -8.30 -16.64
N ALA A 467 9.77 -7.05 -16.80
CA ALA A 467 10.24 -6.24 -15.68
C ALA A 467 9.12 -5.88 -14.71
N CYS A 468 7.93 -5.52 -15.20
CA CYS A 468 6.75 -5.33 -14.36
C CYS A 468 6.40 -6.60 -13.58
N ALA A 469 6.45 -7.78 -14.23
CA ALA A 469 6.22 -9.07 -13.59
C ALA A 469 7.27 -9.36 -12.49
N PHE A 470 8.55 -9.10 -12.75
CA PHE A 470 9.61 -9.19 -11.76
C PHE A 470 9.39 -8.27 -10.55
N VAL A 471 9.05 -7.00 -10.79
CA VAL A 471 8.73 -6.03 -9.73
C VAL A 471 7.56 -6.51 -8.87
N GLY A 472 6.52 -7.07 -9.48
CA GLY A 472 5.42 -7.70 -8.75
C GLY A 472 5.83 -8.95 -7.97
N GLN A 473 6.70 -9.80 -8.53
CA GLN A 473 7.24 -10.99 -7.87
C GLN A 473 7.95 -10.65 -6.55
N ILE A 474 8.72 -9.56 -6.53
CA ILE A 474 9.38 -9.05 -5.32
C ILE A 474 8.45 -8.23 -4.40
N GLY A 475 7.15 -8.22 -4.67
CA GLY A 475 6.14 -7.58 -3.82
C GLY A 475 6.16 -6.06 -3.86
N ARG A 476 6.50 -5.48 -5.02
CA ARG A 476 6.50 -4.03 -5.28
C ARG A 476 5.43 -3.68 -6.32
N LEU A 477 5.10 -2.40 -6.40
CA LEU A 477 4.14 -1.84 -7.36
C LEU A 477 4.92 -1.33 -8.58
N PRO A 478 4.79 -1.98 -9.75
CA PRO A 478 5.40 -1.46 -10.96
C PRO A 478 4.63 -0.24 -11.47
N LEU A 479 5.37 0.82 -11.79
CA LEU A 479 4.84 1.97 -12.52
C LEU A 479 5.59 2.10 -13.85
N PRO A 480 4.98 1.71 -14.98
CA PRO A 480 5.54 1.96 -16.30
C PRO A 480 5.68 3.46 -16.57
N VAL A 481 6.90 3.91 -16.88
CA VAL A 481 7.21 5.29 -17.24
C VAL A 481 8.12 5.35 -18.47
N LYS A 482 8.05 6.44 -19.22
CA LYS A 482 9.01 6.72 -20.29
C LYS A 482 10.26 7.37 -19.72
N SER A 483 11.39 7.09 -20.35
CA SER A 483 12.67 7.74 -20.09
C SER A 483 12.55 9.24 -20.38
N SER A 484 12.75 10.05 -19.35
CA SER A 484 12.79 11.51 -19.35
C SER A 484 13.71 11.94 -18.21
N PRO A 485 14.39 13.09 -18.26
CA PRO A 485 15.20 13.56 -17.15
C PRO A 485 14.40 13.57 -15.84
N GLY A 486 14.87 12.82 -14.84
CA GLY A 486 14.20 12.62 -13.53
C GLY A 486 12.92 11.77 -13.55
N PHE A 487 12.62 11.09 -14.67
CA PHE A 487 11.44 10.24 -14.87
C PHE A 487 10.14 10.93 -14.46
N LEU A 488 9.28 10.26 -13.69
CA LEU A 488 8.08 10.88 -13.15
C LEU A 488 8.33 11.41 -11.74
N ILE A 489 8.76 10.54 -10.82
CA ILE A 489 8.73 10.85 -9.39
C ILE A 489 9.69 11.98 -9.04
N ASN A 490 10.95 11.90 -9.47
CA ASN A 490 11.94 12.94 -9.15
C ASN A 490 11.59 14.26 -9.85
N ARG A 491 11.14 14.18 -11.11
CA ARG A 491 10.72 15.35 -11.89
C ARG A 491 9.61 16.14 -11.21
N VAL A 492 8.56 15.47 -10.73
CA VAL A 492 7.44 16.15 -10.03
C VAL A 492 7.81 16.56 -8.60
N LEU A 493 8.66 15.80 -7.91
CA LEU A 493 9.04 16.09 -6.52
C LEU A 493 10.01 17.27 -6.40
N MET A 494 10.91 17.48 -7.37
CA MET A 494 11.92 18.53 -7.24
C MET A 494 11.34 19.95 -7.18
N PRO A 495 10.35 20.36 -8.00
CA PRO A 495 9.71 21.68 -7.86
C PRO A 495 9.17 21.95 -6.46
N TYR A 496 8.67 20.93 -5.76
CA TYR A 496 8.22 21.01 -4.37
C TYR A 496 9.37 21.24 -3.39
N LEU A 497 10.48 20.53 -3.55
CA LEU A 497 11.66 20.72 -2.70
C LEU A 497 12.36 22.06 -2.99
N MET A 498 12.46 22.48 -4.25
CA MET A 498 13.03 23.77 -4.61
C MET A 498 12.20 24.93 -4.05
N GLU A 499 10.86 24.87 -4.13
CA GLU A 499 10.01 25.90 -3.53
C GLU A 499 10.12 25.92 -2.00
N CYS A 500 10.36 24.77 -1.36
CA CYS A 500 10.70 24.72 0.05
C CYS A 500 12.00 25.47 0.38
N VAL A 501 13.06 25.28 -0.40
CA VAL A 501 14.31 26.02 -0.18
C VAL A 501 14.12 27.52 -0.44
N GLN A 502 13.34 27.89 -1.46
CA GLN A 502 12.99 29.28 -1.74
C GLN A 502 12.25 29.93 -0.56
N LEU A 503 11.29 29.24 0.04
CA LEU A 503 10.59 29.70 1.25
C LEU A 503 11.57 29.91 2.42
N ILE A 504 12.59 29.07 2.57
CA ILE A 504 13.61 29.25 3.61
C ILE A 504 14.46 30.50 3.33
N GLU A 505 14.84 30.75 2.07
CA GLU A 505 15.55 31.96 1.66
C GLU A 505 14.71 33.24 1.88
N GLU A 506 13.39 33.14 1.75
CA GLU A 506 12.44 34.22 2.07
C GLU A 506 12.22 34.43 3.58
N GLY A 507 12.88 33.64 4.44
CA GLY A 507 12.86 33.80 5.90
C GLY A 507 11.83 32.96 6.64
N TYR A 508 11.09 32.06 5.96
CA TYR A 508 10.21 31.13 6.64
C TYR A 508 11.01 30.06 7.39
N SER A 509 10.66 29.82 8.65
CA SER A 509 11.30 28.73 9.40
C SER A 509 10.89 27.37 8.83
N GLY A 510 11.83 26.43 8.75
CA GLY A 510 11.55 25.10 8.20
C GLY A 510 10.38 24.38 8.90
N ALA A 511 10.23 24.55 10.22
CA ALA A 511 9.12 23.96 10.97
C ALA A 511 7.74 24.47 10.53
N VAL A 512 7.63 25.75 10.15
CA VAL A 512 6.38 26.32 9.63
C VAL A 512 6.05 25.73 8.26
N ILE A 513 7.06 25.56 7.40
CA ILE A 513 6.91 24.96 6.06
C ILE A 513 6.47 23.49 6.18
N ASP A 514 7.15 22.72 7.04
CA ASP A 514 6.79 21.33 7.34
C ASP A 514 5.36 21.22 7.87
N ASN A 515 5.00 22.05 8.85
CA ASN A 515 3.66 22.05 9.41
C ASN A 515 2.59 22.38 8.35
N ALA A 516 2.84 23.33 7.45
CA ALA A 516 1.93 23.67 6.37
C ALA A 516 1.68 22.49 5.41
N ALA A 517 2.74 21.75 5.03
CA ALA A 517 2.62 20.56 4.21
C ALA A 517 1.91 19.40 4.93
N GLU A 518 2.22 19.19 6.22
CA GLU A 518 1.55 18.17 7.05
C GLU A 518 0.08 18.53 7.38
N GLU A 519 -0.26 19.82 7.43
CA GLU A 519 -1.64 20.32 7.48
C GLU A 519 -2.36 20.17 6.15
N PHE A 520 -1.67 20.31 5.02
CA PHE A 520 -2.25 19.94 3.73
C PHE A 520 -2.56 18.44 3.64
N GLY A 521 -1.71 17.61 4.25
CA GLY A 521 -1.87 16.15 4.34
C GLY A 521 -0.69 15.33 3.84
N MET A 522 0.46 15.97 3.55
CA MET A 522 1.68 15.26 3.16
C MET A 522 2.17 14.35 4.28
N PHE A 523 2.72 13.18 3.92
CA PHE A 523 3.24 12.22 4.91
C PHE A 523 4.42 12.76 5.73
N MET A 524 5.25 13.59 5.10
CA MET A 524 6.43 14.22 5.70
C MET A 524 6.51 15.65 5.15
N GLY A 525 6.89 16.60 6.00
CA GLY A 525 7.18 17.97 5.56
C GLY A 525 8.38 18.02 4.59
N PRO A 526 8.41 18.99 3.66
CA PRO A 526 9.41 19.06 2.60
C PRO A 526 10.83 19.25 3.13
N VAL A 527 11.00 19.92 4.27
CA VAL A 527 12.31 20.21 4.87
C VAL A 527 12.90 18.91 5.43
N GLU A 528 12.12 18.18 6.23
CA GLU A 528 12.52 16.86 6.72
C GLU A 528 12.72 15.86 5.59
N LEU A 529 11.90 15.94 4.53
CA LEU A 529 12.03 15.09 3.35
C LEU A 529 13.36 15.36 2.63
N ALA A 530 13.69 16.64 2.37
CA ALA A 530 14.94 17.01 1.73
C ALA A 530 16.14 16.53 2.56
N ASP A 531 16.13 16.72 3.88
CA ASP A 531 17.19 16.22 4.77
C ASP A 531 17.29 14.68 4.79
N THR A 532 16.16 13.99 4.61
CA THR A 532 16.12 12.52 4.57
C THR A 532 16.69 11.96 3.27
N VAL A 533 16.38 12.61 2.14
CA VAL A 533 16.95 12.29 0.82
C VAL A 533 18.45 12.63 0.79
N GLY A 534 18.81 13.80 1.31
CA GLY A 534 20.16 14.34 1.36
C GLY A 534 20.34 15.51 0.39
N MET A 535 20.97 16.59 0.86
CA MET A 535 21.11 17.84 0.09
C MET A 535 21.93 17.68 -1.19
N ASP A 536 22.93 16.81 -1.18
CA ASP A 536 23.75 16.48 -2.36
C ASP A 536 22.95 15.79 -3.45
N VAL A 537 22.06 14.87 -3.08
CA VAL A 537 21.15 14.21 -4.03
C VAL A 537 20.13 15.22 -4.55
N CYS A 538 19.50 15.99 -3.66
CA CYS A 538 18.58 17.05 -4.07
C CYS A 538 19.25 18.04 -5.03
N LEU A 539 20.50 18.44 -4.76
CA LEU A 539 21.24 19.36 -5.61
C LEU A 539 21.54 18.75 -6.98
N ALA A 540 22.05 17.51 -7.02
CA ALA A 540 22.37 16.83 -8.28
C ALA A 540 21.13 16.69 -9.18
N VAL A 541 19.98 16.29 -8.61
CA VAL A 541 18.73 16.17 -9.36
C VAL A 541 18.20 17.54 -9.78
N ALA A 542 18.25 18.55 -8.91
CA ALA A 542 17.83 19.91 -9.24
C ALA A 542 18.66 20.50 -10.39
N GLU A 543 19.99 20.37 -10.34
CA GLU A 543 20.89 20.84 -11.41
C GLU A 543 20.63 20.11 -12.73
N ASN A 544 20.45 18.78 -12.69
CA ASN A 544 20.12 17.99 -13.87
C ASN A 544 18.79 18.44 -14.49
N LEU A 545 17.72 18.55 -13.71
CA LEU A 545 16.40 18.96 -14.20
C LEU A 545 16.40 20.41 -14.70
N THR A 546 17.05 21.33 -13.98
CA THR A 546 17.18 22.73 -14.42
C THR A 546 17.99 22.85 -15.70
N GLY A 547 19.00 22.01 -15.91
CA GLY A 547 19.74 21.94 -17.17
C GLY A 547 18.88 21.56 -18.38
N HIS A 548 17.85 20.71 -18.17
CA HIS A 548 16.97 20.24 -19.24
C HIS A 548 15.71 21.11 -19.44
N PHE A 549 15.09 21.56 -18.34
CA PHE A 549 13.80 22.25 -18.36
C PHE A 549 13.89 23.74 -18.05
N GLY A 550 15.09 24.25 -17.73
CA GLY A 550 15.30 25.63 -17.32
C GLY A 550 14.91 25.90 -15.86
N GLY A 551 15.01 27.17 -15.46
CA GLY A 551 14.78 27.62 -14.08
C GLY A 551 16.08 27.92 -13.32
N THR A 552 15.97 28.03 -12.00
CA THR A 552 17.10 28.34 -11.12
C THR A 552 17.10 27.42 -9.91
N VAL A 553 18.29 26.93 -9.55
CA VAL A 553 18.51 26.18 -8.31
C VAL A 553 18.80 27.19 -7.20
N PRO A 554 18.05 27.18 -6.08
CA PRO A 554 18.29 28.08 -4.95
C PRO A 554 19.73 28.00 -4.42
N GLN A 555 20.35 29.14 -4.16
CA GLN A 555 21.77 29.22 -3.78
C GLN A 555 22.01 28.53 -2.43
N ARG A 556 21.04 28.61 -1.53
CA ARG A 556 21.12 27.98 -0.21
C ARG A 556 21.37 26.47 -0.28
N LEU A 557 20.81 25.79 -1.29
CA LEU A 557 21.03 24.36 -1.49
C LEU A 557 22.50 24.07 -1.86
N ARG A 558 23.10 24.88 -2.75
CA ARG A 558 24.51 24.78 -3.11
C ARG A 558 25.42 25.05 -1.90
N ASP A 559 25.09 26.06 -1.11
CA ASP A 559 25.87 26.43 0.08
C ASP A 559 25.86 25.32 1.13
N MET A 560 24.70 24.70 1.38
CA MET A 560 24.60 23.60 2.34
C MET A 560 25.42 22.37 1.94
N VAL A 561 25.47 22.04 0.65
CA VAL A 561 26.30 20.94 0.15
C VAL A 561 27.79 21.27 0.33
N LYS A 562 28.21 22.51 0.01
CA LYS A 562 29.58 22.98 0.25
C LYS A 562 29.95 22.96 1.74
N GLU A 563 29.02 23.27 2.62
CA GLU A 563 29.19 23.22 4.08
C GLU A 563 29.19 21.79 4.66
N GLY A 564 28.93 20.75 3.85
CA GLY A 564 28.84 19.36 4.31
C GLY A 564 27.56 19.04 5.11
N LYS A 565 26.57 19.93 5.09
CA LYS A 565 25.27 19.78 5.78
C LYS A 565 24.30 18.96 4.93
N LEU A 566 24.60 17.67 4.77
CA LEU A 566 23.88 16.78 3.86
C LEU A 566 22.61 16.15 4.47
N GLY A 567 22.12 16.67 5.60
CA GLY A 567 20.89 16.21 6.25
C GLY A 567 21.11 15.04 7.21
N ARG A 568 20.17 14.10 7.23
CA ARG A 568 20.10 13.03 8.24
C ARG A 568 21.36 12.15 8.26
N LYS A 569 22.00 11.94 7.11
CA LYS A 569 23.17 11.07 6.97
C LYS A 569 24.44 11.65 7.59
N THR A 570 24.56 12.97 7.66
CA THR A 570 25.65 13.69 8.32
C THR A 570 25.26 14.18 9.73
N GLY A 571 24.00 14.00 10.12
CA GLY A 571 23.46 14.44 11.40
C GLY A 571 22.98 15.89 11.42
N GLU A 572 23.22 16.65 10.36
CA GLU A 572 22.83 18.05 10.23
C GLU A 572 22.54 18.42 8.76
N GLY A 573 21.42 19.09 8.54
CA GLY A 573 20.98 19.71 7.28
C GLY A 573 20.20 20.99 7.61
N PHE A 574 18.96 21.09 7.15
CA PHE A 574 18.05 22.13 7.62
C PHE A 574 17.65 21.93 9.09
N TYR A 575 17.59 20.66 9.53
CA TYR A 575 17.47 20.30 10.93
C TYR A 575 18.74 19.64 11.47
N ARG A 576 18.89 19.69 12.80
CA ARG A 576 19.79 18.80 13.53
C ARG A 576 19.10 17.50 13.88
N TYR A 577 19.82 16.40 13.77
CA TYR A 577 19.31 15.06 14.05
C TYR A 577 19.94 14.48 15.30
N LYS A 578 19.11 13.99 16.22
CA LYS A 578 19.54 13.22 17.39
C LYS A 578 18.85 11.87 17.37
N ASN A 579 19.64 10.79 17.41
CA ASN A 579 19.15 9.42 17.30
C ASN A 579 18.26 9.19 16.05
N GLY A 580 18.61 9.85 14.94
CA GLY A 580 17.89 9.76 13.67
C GLY A 580 16.52 10.43 13.64
N LYS A 581 16.20 11.30 14.60
CA LYS A 581 15.00 12.16 14.60
C LYS A 581 15.37 13.63 14.49
N PRO A 582 14.63 14.45 13.72
CA PRO A 582 14.88 15.88 13.63
C PRO A 582 14.49 16.60 14.92
N ILE A 583 15.27 17.61 15.30
CA ILE A 583 14.94 18.53 16.40
C ILE A 583 14.17 19.71 15.79
N LYS A 584 12.84 19.67 15.87
CA LYS A 584 11.96 20.71 15.32
C LYS A 584 11.52 21.70 16.42
N PRO A 585 11.62 23.02 16.20
CA PRO A 585 11.01 24.01 17.11
C PRO A 585 9.48 23.91 17.07
N LYS A 586 8.82 24.30 18.17
CA LYS A 586 7.35 24.36 18.21
C LYS A 586 6.84 25.51 17.35
N VAL A 587 5.89 25.22 16.47
CA VAL A 587 5.22 26.23 15.63
C VAL A 587 4.06 26.83 16.40
N LYS A 588 3.97 28.17 16.43
CA LYS A 588 2.73 28.86 16.83
C LYS A 588 1.82 28.90 15.61
N SER A 589 0.56 28.47 15.77
CA SER A 589 -0.46 28.47 14.70
C SER A 589 -0.47 29.82 13.97
N ASP A 590 -0.05 29.82 12.71
CA ASP A 590 0.03 31.02 11.87
C ASP A 590 -0.96 30.92 10.70
N LYS A 591 -1.61 32.04 10.37
CA LYS A 591 -2.55 32.15 9.23
C LYS A 591 -1.86 31.97 7.87
N SER A 592 -0.53 32.07 7.81
CA SER A 592 0.29 31.91 6.59
C SER A 592 0.37 30.47 6.05
N GLY A 593 -0.03 29.45 6.83
CA GLY A 593 0.15 28.04 6.46
C GLY A 593 -0.53 27.62 5.15
N LYS A 594 -1.68 28.20 4.82
CA LYS A 594 -2.39 27.87 3.56
C LYS A 594 -1.68 28.41 2.32
N ASP A 595 -1.09 29.61 2.40
CA ASP A 595 -0.34 30.21 1.29
C ASP A 595 0.94 29.41 1.01
N ILE A 596 1.65 29.01 2.07
CA ILE A 596 2.84 28.14 1.97
C ILE A 596 2.47 26.79 1.37
N ALA A 597 1.40 26.16 1.85
CA ALA A 597 0.93 24.89 1.29
C ALA A 597 0.56 25.01 -0.18
N ASN A 598 -0.16 26.09 -0.59
CA ASN A 598 -0.50 26.32 -1.99
C ASN A 598 0.74 26.46 -2.87
N ARG A 599 1.75 27.24 -2.44
CA ARG A 599 3.01 27.40 -3.18
C ARG A 599 3.70 26.06 -3.41
N LEU A 600 3.82 25.26 -2.36
CA LEU A 600 4.45 23.94 -2.43
C LEU A 600 3.68 22.98 -3.36
N ILE A 601 2.39 22.81 -3.13
CA ILE A 601 1.57 21.80 -3.82
C ILE A 601 1.32 22.17 -5.27
N LEU A 602 1.11 23.45 -5.59
CA LEU A 602 0.85 23.87 -6.96
C LEU A 602 2.07 23.71 -7.86
N ARG A 603 3.30 23.77 -7.32
CA ARG A 603 4.50 23.41 -8.07
C ARG A 603 4.49 21.93 -8.49
N MET A 604 4.04 21.02 -7.62
CA MET A 604 3.84 19.61 -7.99
C MET A 604 2.73 19.42 -9.02
N VAL A 605 1.58 20.09 -8.82
CA VAL A 605 0.42 19.99 -9.73
C VAL A 605 0.80 20.47 -11.14
N ASN A 606 1.51 21.59 -11.25
CA ASN A 606 1.92 22.14 -12.53
C ASN A 606 2.88 21.20 -13.28
N GLU A 607 3.86 20.64 -12.56
CA GLU A 607 4.80 19.69 -13.16
C GLU A 607 4.14 18.35 -13.50
N SER A 608 3.13 17.94 -12.72
CA SER A 608 2.32 16.75 -13.02
C SER A 608 1.58 16.90 -14.35
N ALA A 609 1.00 18.07 -14.62
CA ALA A 609 0.37 18.36 -15.90
C ALA A 609 1.38 18.34 -17.06
N SER A 610 2.60 18.86 -16.86
CA SER A 610 3.68 18.79 -17.87
C SER A 610 4.06 17.35 -18.18
N CYS A 611 4.22 16.50 -17.16
CA CYS A 611 4.55 15.08 -17.33
C CYS A 611 3.45 14.33 -18.10
N LEU A 612 2.17 14.68 -17.91
CA LEU A 612 1.06 14.08 -18.65
C LEU A 612 1.03 14.52 -20.11
N ARG A 613 1.17 15.83 -20.38
CA ARG A 613 1.22 16.35 -21.76
C ARG A 613 2.34 15.68 -22.55
N GLU A 614 3.51 15.53 -21.94
CA GLU A 614 4.69 14.92 -22.56
C GLU A 614 4.59 13.39 -22.63
N GLY A 615 3.56 12.79 -22.03
CA GLY A 615 3.33 11.35 -22.05
C GLY A 615 4.41 10.56 -21.32
N VAL A 616 5.01 11.13 -20.26
CA VAL A 616 5.96 10.44 -19.36
C VAL A 616 5.30 9.22 -18.71
N VAL A 617 4.00 9.32 -18.46
CA VAL A 617 3.14 8.25 -17.96
C VAL A 617 1.88 8.18 -18.82
N ALA A 618 1.22 7.02 -18.87
CA ALA A 618 0.11 6.80 -19.79
C ALA A 618 -1.13 7.65 -19.52
N ASP A 619 -1.40 7.99 -18.25
CA ASP A 619 -2.56 8.79 -17.84
C ASP A 619 -2.42 9.35 -16.42
N SER A 620 -3.39 10.19 -16.03
CA SER A 620 -3.45 10.87 -14.74
C SER A 620 -3.62 9.94 -13.54
N ASP A 621 -4.26 8.78 -13.71
CA ASP A 621 -4.46 7.81 -12.64
C ASP A 621 -3.14 7.16 -12.24
N LEU A 622 -2.33 6.76 -13.22
CA LEU A 622 -0.99 6.25 -12.95
C LEU A 622 -0.06 7.31 -12.37
N LEU A 623 -0.18 8.56 -12.83
CA LEU A 623 0.55 9.68 -12.24
C LEU A 623 0.20 9.83 -10.75
N ASP A 624 -1.10 9.94 -10.46
CA ASP A 624 -1.62 10.11 -9.11
C ASP A 624 -1.14 8.98 -8.20
N GLY A 625 -1.27 7.73 -8.66
CA GLY A 625 -0.80 6.57 -7.92
C GLY A 625 0.71 6.61 -7.68
N GLY A 626 1.51 7.00 -8.68
CA GLY A 626 2.95 7.14 -8.55
C GLY A 626 3.33 8.13 -7.45
N MET A 627 2.72 9.32 -7.47
CA MET A 627 2.99 10.35 -6.47
C MET A 627 2.50 9.95 -5.07
N ILE A 628 1.35 9.28 -4.95
CA ILE A 628 0.88 8.77 -3.65
C ILE A 628 1.84 7.73 -3.08
N PHE A 629 2.20 6.71 -3.87
CA PHE A 629 2.95 5.55 -3.37
C PHE A 629 4.46 5.76 -3.29
N ALA A 630 5.01 6.77 -3.96
CA ALA A 630 6.44 7.12 -3.87
C ALA A 630 6.73 8.34 -3.00
N THR A 631 5.97 9.44 -3.10
CA THR A 631 6.29 10.68 -2.37
C THR A 631 5.45 10.87 -1.12
N GLY A 632 4.37 10.09 -0.96
CA GLY A 632 3.44 10.26 0.14
C GLY A 632 2.51 11.46 -0.04
N PHE A 633 2.17 11.80 -1.29
CA PHE A 633 1.10 12.76 -1.58
C PHE A 633 -0.19 12.33 -0.87
N ALA A 634 -0.90 13.29 -0.27
CA ALA A 634 -2.06 13.09 0.61
C ALA A 634 -3.09 12.09 0.02
N PRO A 635 -3.17 10.83 0.52
CA PRO A 635 -4.02 9.80 -0.08
C PRO A 635 -5.52 10.14 -0.04
N PHE A 636 -5.98 10.81 1.02
CA PHE A 636 -7.37 11.26 1.18
C PHE A 636 -7.76 12.35 0.18
N ARG A 637 -6.82 12.90 -0.61
CA ARG A 637 -7.05 13.83 -1.72
C ARG A 637 -6.97 13.16 -3.09
N GLY A 638 -6.60 11.87 -3.16
CA GLY A 638 -6.65 11.07 -4.39
C GLY A 638 -5.54 11.32 -5.42
N GLY A 639 -4.53 12.14 -5.11
CA GLY A 639 -3.39 12.44 -5.98
C GLY A 639 -3.38 13.90 -6.49
N PRO A 640 -2.25 14.40 -7.02
CA PRO A 640 -2.13 15.79 -7.48
C PRO A 640 -3.11 16.16 -8.59
N MET A 641 -3.37 15.29 -9.56
CA MET A 641 -4.27 15.58 -10.67
C MET A 641 -5.74 15.44 -10.26
N ASN A 642 -6.07 14.43 -9.45
CA ASN A 642 -7.40 14.37 -8.83
C ASN A 642 -7.68 15.58 -7.93
N TYR A 643 -6.67 16.04 -7.17
CA TYR A 643 -6.77 17.25 -6.37
C TYR A 643 -7.03 18.49 -7.23
N ALA A 644 -6.30 18.66 -8.34
CA ALA A 644 -6.52 19.75 -9.29
C ALA A 644 -7.96 19.71 -9.86
N LYS A 645 -8.42 18.53 -10.27
CA LYS A 645 -9.79 18.32 -10.75
C LYS A 645 -10.86 18.67 -9.71
N GLN A 646 -10.66 18.29 -8.45
CA GLN A 646 -11.57 18.62 -7.35
C GLN A 646 -11.55 20.12 -7.00
N PHE A 647 -10.41 20.78 -7.19
CA PHE A 647 -10.28 22.21 -6.97
C PHE A 647 -11.05 23.03 -8.02
N GLY A 648 -11.06 22.54 -9.27
CA GLY A 648 -11.76 23.14 -10.41
C GLY A 648 -10.87 24.12 -11.19
N HIS A 649 -10.98 24.07 -12.52
CA HIS A 649 -10.14 24.79 -13.48
C HIS A 649 -10.05 26.30 -13.19
N ASP A 650 -11.19 26.99 -13.10
CA ASP A 650 -11.22 28.46 -12.93
C ASP A 650 -10.54 28.91 -11.64
N LYS A 651 -10.83 28.23 -10.53
CA LYS A 651 -10.24 28.52 -9.21
C LYS A 651 -8.74 28.25 -9.21
N LEU A 652 -8.32 27.21 -9.91
CA LEU A 652 -6.92 26.83 -10.01
C LEU A 652 -6.13 27.89 -10.80
N ASN A 653 -6.68 28.35 -11.93
CA ASN A 653 -6.08 29.40 -12.75
C ASN A 653 -6.00 30.74 -12.01
N GLU A 654 -7.05 31.13 -11.29
CA GLU A 654 -7.02 32.34 -10.45
C GLU A 654 -5.89 32.25 -9.41
N LEU A 655 -5.73 31.07 -8.80
CA LEU A 655 -4.71 30.85 -7.79
C LEU A 655 -3.30 30.86 -8.39
N PHE A 656 -3.08 30.24 -9.55
CA PHE A 656 -1.82 30.31 -10.27
C PHE A 656 -1.49 31.75 -10.70
N ALA A 657 -2.45 32.49 -11.27
CA ALA A 657 -2.25 33.89 -11.67
C ALA A 657 -1.86 34.77 -10.47
N LYS A 658 -2.51 34.56 -9.32
CA LYS A 658 -2.17 35.24 -8.07
C LYS A 658 -0.74 34.92 -7.60
N LEU A 659 -0.34 33.65 -7.65
CA LEU A 659 1.00 33.23 -7.26
C LEU A 659 2.05 33.70 -8.27
N GLU A 660 1.75 33.69 -9.56
CA GLU A 660 2.62 34.20 -10.62
C GLU A 660 2.86 35.70 -10.45
N SER A 661 1.81 36.48 -10.19
CA SER A 661 1.94 37.93 -9.94
C SER A 661 2.81 38.23 -8.72
N LYS A 662 2.70 37.44 -7.66
CA LYS A 662 3.40 37.69 -6.39
C LYS A 662 4.82 37.11 -6.34
N TYR A 663 5.02 35.96 -6.97
CA TYR A 663 6.23 35.16 -6.82
C TYR A 663 6.97 34.90 -8.13
N GLY A 664 6.38 35.22 -9.28
CA GLY A 664 7.03 35.16 -10.60
C GLY A 664 6.65 33.94 -11.44
N SER A 665 7.25 33.88 -12.64
CA SER A 665 6.88 32.99 -13.75
C SER A 665 6.94 31.49 -13.46
N ARG A 666 7.60 31.06 -12.37
CA ARG A 666 7.57 29.65 -11.94
C ARG A 666 6.18 29.16 -11.54
N PHE A 667 5.24 30.07 -11.28
CA PHE A 667 3.83 29.76 -11.06
C PHE A 667 2.95 29.98 -12.30
N LYS A 668 3.55 30.18 -13.48
CA LYS A 668 2.79 30.21 -14.72
C LYS A 668 2.06 28.88 -14.89
N ALA A 669 0.73 28.95 -15.01
CA ALA A 669 -0.11 27.78 -15.18
C ALA A 669 0.23 27.06 -16.48
N ASN A 670 0.31 25.74 -16.41
CA ASN A 670 0.33 24.89 -17.57
C ASN A 670 -1.04 24.96 -18.27
N SER A 671 -1.06 25.04 -19.60
CA SER A 671 -2.28 25.18 -20.40
C SER A 671 -3.25 23.99 -20.27
N ASP A 672 -2.76 22.83 -19.82
CA ASP A 672 -3.51 21.57 -19.79
C ASP A 672 -4.13 21.27 -18.40
N LEU A 673 -4.05 22.22 -17.46
CA LEU A 673 -4.58 22.10 -16.10
C LEU A 673 -6.08 22.36 -15.98
#